data_AF-A0A1G2D9U8-F1
#
_entry.id   AF-A0A1G2D9U8-F1
#
_cell.length_a   1.000
_cell.length_b   1.000
_cell.length_c   1.000
_cell.angle_alpha   90.00
_cell.angle_beta   90.00
_cell.angle_gamma   90.00
#
_symmetry.space_group_name_H-M   'P 1'
#
loop_
_entity.id
_entity.type
_entity.pdbx_description
1 polymer ?
#
loop_
_entity_poly.entity_id
_entity_poly.type
_entity_poly.pdbx_seq_one_letter_code
_entity_poly.pdbx_strand_id
1 'polypeptide(L)'
;MTTEKEAGHESAETALREELVTLLKKNSDAKGVLNKGSLRTPDGKRMLEITRVELRLNWLEMTRLLQKSKTTLEKLFSEHGIRKAKDPHTDWSPERVALVKEWYGKSGAIRTKDESAKLRDEMVREVNKLPGKKVGPNAIRCMARDYEWGVWGYRTREGTGTHGFEKRVSARVEELVNDGALAKMPAKEGLAALYKKISEEFPGVISEKTFQKRVERIVWEGSSTARKRDRALQDIVRVNLDSEKEFHPRFPNIPLEFVKTRTRWHRGVNTTAKRTDRALPGIGRIRASKELGDLSKFVMPQTSFATPFAVVPLVKLSDCWTLMILNGANFGTRHGRDIVGNVARRALSEAKERGDKAVILTNILTLDLKKAGGPIKVGRGLVMGDNINPNIFADPVYRGEAERIVRESPKDEMVYQTSEELLDNVLAGWRKVCVKPDKKPEYDGPIFIILGINEEELIRSVAYWELNYWTKRKQSEISALLSVAKHALAEALKEEEFKRAEELERELDTLQERLNRTVITNVASQEQQRFYEQARALVVRKIEQAIPRAKVIGQNSTYLLIGGKRVKMVIPGHDKVTDTLLADFSRGYGPEHLGGELADATVICHPWSLQFRMTVREADSKGKRGSARVFVAPIAVDDVFLRSVLKTTVRKSHPLGRAVFDGTFKSGVLRLSCTNGGLIDADVLSVESLEKFKEYKNPRMQNGTRCALYGRGPKYLWIHTATDQHWGGRAKEFVTSRLPGERKGMRLGATEAVFELMRQGKLCEKDAMRVHLFATNDDPTQGQNFPARTQPDPHERSFHDTEQEWLKMLAEAKRTEDPKAREEIVARAGEAILSQLEKRGSDFPHEQMLQMITRHVSANADVFSAILSRNQNAGLIIRGVGEFGNAEHGGHDTRNVGVVNFGSGNHLGNTVDGEIIEGPFYALHLRTLLLGMPKWQGEKALLEKLIVAPLYSGTAMAWGTVKVPHGYEYGLDLRASPPRMAGWGDPLLGAVRNDSQRGNYSRIFEGRLTLKTYGDKHFFAAVRTQYAFYHMCAAGTHTDCYGERGFPPNNTGVSFVGLPADGPESGPILLRILPIDVIRDFVETNPRPFDWEKFLPNPA
;
A
#
# COMPACT_ATOMS: atom_id res chain seq x y z
N MET A 1 46.55 24.93 -9.19
CA MET A 1 45.08 24.70 -9.21
C MET A 1 44.35 25.32 -8.01
N THR A 2 44.90 26.36 -7.38
CA THR A 2 44.28 27.07 -6.24
C THR A 2 43.67 28.42 -6.61
N THR A 3 44.06 29.01 -7.74
CA THR A 3 43.64 30.37 -8.14
C THR A 3 42.26 30.46 -8.80
N GLU A 4 41.77 29.42 -9.48
CA GLU A 4 40.43 29.45 -10.13
C GLU A 4 39.26 29.21 -9.16
N LYS A 5 39.49 28.45 -8.08
CA LYS A 5 38.47 28.21 -7.04
C LYS A 5 38.25 29.42 -6.13
N GLU A 6 39.30 30.18 -5.85
CA GLU A 6 39.20 31.41 -5.06
C GLU A 6 38.48 32.51 -5.84
N ALA A 7 38.78 32.68 -7.13
CA ALA A 7 38.09 33.63 -8.00
C ALA A 7 36.58 33.34 -8.17
N GLY A 8 36.19 32.06 -8.24
CA GLY A 8 34.78 31.66 -8.30
C GLY A 8 34.02 31.87 -6.98
N HIS A 9 34.70 31.76 -5.83
CA HIS A 9 34.10 31.98 -4.51
C HIS A 9 33.94 33.48 -4.20
N GLU A 10 34.90 34.31 -4.58
CA GLU A 10 34.82 35.78 -4.47
C GLU A 10 33.67 36.35 -5.34
N SER A 11 33.50 35.82 -6.55
CA SER A 11 32.40 36.20 -7.46
C SER A 11 31.02 35.90 -6.86
N ALA A 12 30.85 34.71 -6.28
CA ALA A 12 29.59 34.31 -5.65
C ALA A 12 29.29 35.12 -4.36
N GLU A 13 30.28 35.40 -3.54
CA GLU A 13 30.11 36.22 -2.33
C GLU A 13 29.74 37.67 -2.68
N THR A 14 30.35 38.22 -3.73
CA THR A 14 30.06 39.57 -4.20
C THR A 14 28.62 39.68 -4.72
N ALA A 15 28.15 38.71 -5.49
CA ALA A 15 26.77 38.64 -5.97
C ALA A 15 25.76 38.57 -4.80
N LEU A 16 26.04 37.76 -3.78
CA LEU A 16 25.19 37.65 -2.58
C LEU A 16 25.16 38.94 -1.75
N ARG A 17 26.27 39.68 -1.70
CA ARG A 17 26.34 40.99 -1.04
C ARG A 17 25.53 42.04 -1.80
N GLU A 18 25.59 42.07 -3.13
CA GLU A 18 24.77 42.95 -3.95
C GLU A 18 23.27 42.64 -3.85
N GLU A 19 22.92 41.35 -3.84
CA GLU A 19 21.55 40.90 -3.63
C GLU A 19 21.00 41.37 -2.28
N LEU A 20 21.81 41.21 -1.22
CA LEU A 20 21.48 41.68 0.12
C LEU A 20 21.27 43.20 0.17
N VAL A 21 22.14 43.98 -0.47
CA VAL A 21 21.99 45.45 -0.55
C VAL A 21 20.71 45.84 -1.29
N THR A 22 20.37 45.13 -2.37
CA THR A 22 19.15 45.37 -3.16
C THR A 22 17.90 45.07 -2.36
N LEU A 23 17.89 43.96 -1.62
CA LEU A 23 16.82 43.58 -0.69
C LEU A 23 16.59 44.64 0.39
N LEU A 24 17.68 45.18 0.94
CA LEU A 24 17.63 46.20 1.99
C LEU A 24 17.06 47.51 1.45
N LYS A 25 17.47 47.95 0.27
CA LYS A 25 16.89 49.13 -0.39
C LYS A 25 15.40 48.95 -0.68
N LYS A 26 14.98 47.77 -1.17
CA LYS A 26 13.58 47.51 -1.53
C LYS A 26 12.63 47.45 -0.33
N ASN A 27 13.11 46.98 0.82
CA ASN A 27 12.28 46.77 2.01
C ASN A 27 12.54 47.78 3.13
N SER A 28 13.36 48.81 2.89
CA SER A 28 13.53 49.93 3.80
C SER A 28 12.64 51.11 3.39
N ASP A 29 12.18 51.87 4.37
CA ASP A 29 11.50 53.14 4.14
C ASP A 29 12.48 54.23 3.67
N ALA A 30 11.96 55.43 3.36
CA ALA A 30 12.77 56.58 2.93
C ALA A 30 13.86 57.01 3.95
N LYS A 31 13.80 56.51 5.19
CA LYS A 31 14.80 56.76 6.25
C LYS A 31 15.80 55.60 6.39
N GLY A 32 15.65 54.52 5.64
CA GLY A 32 16.52 53.33 5.67
C GLY A 32 16.12 52.30 6.74
N VAL A 33 14.89 52.33 7.24
CA VAL A 33 14.37 51.39 8.26
C VAL A 33 13.57 50.26 7.62
N LEU A 34 13.89 49.00 7.94
CA LEU A 34 13.22 47.82 7.38
C LEU A 34 11.76 47.68 7.81
N ASN A 35 10.87 47.43 6.84
CA ASN A 35 9.47 47.11 7.06
C ASN A 35 9.29 45.64 7.48
N LYS A 36 8.53 45.39 8.55
CA LYS A 36 8.36 44.05 9.17
C LYS A 36 7.63 43.00 8.32
N GLY A 37 7.03 43.41 7.19
CA GLY A 37 6.10 42.58 6.42
C GLY A 37 6.72 41.66 5.36
N SER A 38 7.91 41.99 4.83
CA SER A 38 8.48 41.27 3.68
C SER A 38 10.01 41.28 3.71
N LEU A 39 10.62 40.13 3.96
CA LEU A 39 12.08 39.95 3.91
C LEU A 39 12.42 38.68 3.12
N ARG A 40 11.83 38.57 1.92
CA ARG A 40 12.06 37.47 0.98
C ARG A 40 12.59 38.01 -0.34
N THR A 41 13.51 37.28 -0.94
CA THR A 41 13.92 37.46 -2.34
C THR A 41 12.78 37.00 -3.29
N PRO A 42 12.83 37.35 -4.59
CA PRO A 42 11.86 36.85 -5.60
C PRO A 42 11.80 35.33 -5.73
N ASP A 43 12.89 34.63 -5.42
CA ASP A 43 13.05 33.17 -5.35
C ASP A 43 12.74 32.58 -3.95
N GLY A 44 12.39 33.43 -2.96
CA GLY A 44 11.81 33.02 -1.69
C GLY A 44 12.77 32.80 -0.51
N LYS A 45 14.08 33.05 -0.68
CA LYS A 45 15.09 32.97 0.39
C LYS A 45 14.89 34.08 1.43
N ARG A 46 15.15 33.76 2.71
CA ARG A 46 15.04 34.75 3.82
C ARG A 46 16.34 35.54 3.93
N MET A 47 16.27 36.86 4.13
CA MET A 47 17.44 37.73 4.43
C MET A 47 18.36 37.17 5.54
N LEU A 48 17.78 36.49 6.53
CA LEU A 48 18.52 35.85 7.63
C LEU A 48 19.35 34.64 7.19
N GLU A 49 18.92 33.96 6.13
CA GLU A 49 19.58 32.80 5.53
C GLU A 49 20.79 33.26 4.72
N ILE A 50 20.63 34.28 3.88
CA ILE A 50 21.74 34.91 3.14
C ILE A 50 22.81 35.43 4.12
N THR A 51 22.41 36.15 5.18
CA THR A 51 23.36 36.75 6.13
C THR A 51 24.07 35.74 7.02
N ARG A 52 23.41 34.67 7.49
CA ARG A 52 24.03 33.70 8.43
C ARG A 52 24.58 32.44 7.79
N VAL A 53 23.92 31.91 6.76
CA VAL A 53 24.25 30.60 6.19
C VAL A 53 25.16 30.78 5.00
N GLU A 54 24.80 31.70 4.11
CA GLU A 54 25.51 31.89 2.84
C GLU A 54 26.73 32.83 3.00
N LEU A 55 26.55 34.00 3.62
CA LEU A 55 27.63 34.99 3.86
C LEU A 55 28.34 34.84 5.21
N ARG A 56 27.77 34.05 6.14
CA ARG A 56 28.31 33.81 7.50
C ARG A 56 28.73 35.08 8.26
N LEU A 57 28.01 36.19 8.07
CA LEU A 57 28.33 37.47 8.69
C LEU A 57 28.26 37.38 10.22
N ASN A 58 29.23 37.96 10.92
CA ASN A 58 29.20 38.08 12.37
C ASN A 58 28.26 39.21 12.83
N TRP A 59 28.01 39.28 14.14
CA TRP A 59 27.06 40.27 14.70
C TRP A 59 27.48 41.72 14.42
N LEU A 60 28.77 42.02 14.45
CA LEU A 60 29.29 43.36 14.18
C LEU A 60 29.05 43.74 12.72
N GLU A 61 29.29 42.82 11.79
CA GLU A 61 29.06 42.99 10.35
C GLU A 61 27.59 43.15 10.02
N MET A 62 26.72 42.31 10.57
CA MET A 62 25.26 42.47 10.42
C MET A 62 24.77 43.81 10.98
N THR A 63 25.33 44.28 12.10
CA THR A 63 24.96 45.56 12.70
C THR A 63 25.47 46.76 11.88
N ARG A 64 26.67 46.66 11.29
CA ARG A 64 27.22 47.67 10.37
C ARG A 64 26.40 47.76 9.09
N LEU A 65 26.07 46.61 8.49
CA LEU A 65 25.29 46.52 7.27
C LEU A 65 23.87 47.08 7.44
N LEU A 66 23.34 47.08 8.67
CA LEU A 66 21.95 47.39 8.99
C LEU A 66 21.82 48.53 10.02
N GLN A 67 22.80 49.44 10.04
CA GLN A 67 22.97 50.49 11.06
C GLN A 67 21.67 51.25 11.41
N LYS A 68 20.84 51.57 10.41
CA LYS A 68 19.57 52.31 10.59
C LYS A 68 18.37 51.45 11.01
N SER A 69 18.49 50.13 10.95
CA SER A 69 17.42 49.14 11.23
C SER A 69 17.68 48.26 12.45
N LYS A 70 18.69 48.61 13.27
CA LYS A 70 19.17 47.82 14.42
C LYS A 70 18.06 47.35 15.36
N THR A 71 17.16 48.24 15.77
CA THR A 71 16.04 47.92 16.68
C THR A 71 14.99 46.99 16.06
N THR A 72 14.76 47.10 14.74
CA THR A 72 13.83 46.21 14.01
C THR A 72 14.40 44.80 13.89
N LEU A 73 15.70 44.67 13.62
CA LEU A 73 16.40 43.38 13.59
C LEU A 73 16.49 42.74 14.97
N GLU A 74 16.84 43.49 16.01
CA GLU A 74 16.88 42.98 17.38
C GLU A 74 15.51 42.42 17.81
N LYS A 75 14.42 43.06 17.37
CA LYS A 75 13.06 42.55 17.59
C LYS A 75 12.79 41.25 16.82
N LEU A 76 13.12 41.19 15.53
CA LEU A 76 12.96 40.01 14.68
C LEU A 76 13.79 38.82 15.18
N PHE A 77 15.02 39.06 15.63
CA PHE A 77 15.89 38.06 16.22
C PHE A 77 15.35 37.54 17.55
N SER A 78 14.79 38.41 18.40
CA SER A 78 14.12 38.00 19.64
C SER A 78 12.88 37.13 19.37
N GLU A 79 12.08 37.43 18.34
CA GLU A 79 10.91 36.64 17.94
C GLU A 79 11.28 35.25 17.41
N HIS A 80 12.49 35.11 16.83
CA HIS A 80 13.01 33.86 16.28
C HIS A 80 14.04 33.15 17.18
N GLY A 81 14.24 33.60 18.42
CA GLY A 81 15.13 32.95 19.40
C GLY A 81 16.63 33.08 19.08
N ILE A 82 17.01 33.99 18.18
CA ILE A 82 18.38 34.20 17.72
C ILE A 82 19.08 35.15 18.70
N ARG A 83 20.06 34.62 19.45
CA ARG A 83 20.81 35.38 20.47
C ARG A 83 22.03 36.06 19.86
N LYS A 84 22.40 37.23 20.41
CA LYS A 84 23.79 37.73 20.36
C LYS A 84 24.65 36.69 21.11
N ALA A 85 25.82 36.33 20.60
CA ALA A 85 26.74 35.47 21.34
C ALA A 85 26.91 36.04 22.75
N LYS A 86 26.83 35.17 23.78
CA LYS A 86 26.79 35.53 25.20
C LYS A 86 27.70 36.74 25.46
N ASP A 87 27.11 37.91 25.73
CA ASP A 87 27.77 38.88 26.59
C ASP A 87 27.54 38.32 28.01
N PRO A 88 28.54 37.67 28.65
CA PRO A 88 28.54 37.62 30.10
C PRO A 88 28.53 39.08 30.60
N HIS A 89 28.10 39.33 31.83
CA HIS A 89 27.99 40.66 32.46
C HIS A 89 26.64 41.38 32.29
N THR A 90 25.65 40.84 33.00
CA THR A 90 24.89 41.66 33.95
C THR A 90 24.88 40.89 35.27
N ASP A 91 25.79 41.24 36.18
CA ASP A 91 25.69 40.82 37.57
C ASP A 91 24.40 41.46 38.12
N TRP A 92 23.32 40.68 38.12
CA TRP A 92 22.06 41.08 38.70
C TRP A 92 22.20 40.94 40.21
N SER A 93 22.39 42.06 40.90
CA SER A 93 22.39 42.04 42.36
C SER A 93 21.03 41.54 42.87
N PRO A 94 20.97 40.87 44.04
CA PRO A 94 19.70 40.40 44.62
C PRO A 94 18.65 41.51 44.71
N GLU A 95 19.07 42.75 44.96
CA GLU A 95 18.21 43.93 45.03
C GLU A 95 17.60 44.29 43.67
N ARG A 96 18.39 44.19 42.57
CA ARG A 96 17.88 44.41 41.21
C ARG A 96 16.89 43.32 40.79
N VAL A 97 17.17 42.07 41.13
CA VAL A 97 16.29 40.92 40.86
C VAL A 97 14.97 41.12 41.61
N ALA A 98 15.02 41.47 42.90
CA ALA A 98 13.84 41.72 43.72
C ALA A 98 13.01 42.90 43.18
N LEU A 99 13.66 44.01 42.83
CA LEU A 99 13.00 45.20 42.28
C LEU A 99 12.29 44.89 40.95
N VAL A 100 12.95 44.19 40.01
CA VAL A 100 12.30 43.81 38.74
C VAL A 100 11.10 42.90 38.99
N LYS A 101 11.19 41.95 39.92
CA LYS A 101 10.07 41.07 40.27
C LYS A 101 8.87 41.86 40.78
N GLU A 102 9.09 42.87 41.63
CA GLU A 102 8.05 43.76 42.13
C GLU A 102 7.35 44.53 40.99
N TRP A 103 8.14 45.09 40.06
CA TRP A 103 7.62 45.81 38.90
C TRP A 103 6.83 44.91 37.95
N TYR A 104 7.27 43.67 37.74
CA TYR A 104 6.51 42.68 36.97
C TYR A 104 5.17 42.33 37.63
N GLY A 105 5.13 42.25 38.97
CA GLY A 105 3.89 42.14 39.73
C GLY A 105 2.94 43.32 39.49
N LYS A 106 3.46 44.56 39.56
CA LYS A 106 2.68 45.79 39.27
C LYS A 106 2.18 45.84 37.83
N SER A 107 2.92 45.24 36.89
CA SER A 107 2.55 45.26 35.47
C SER A 107 1.24 44.52 35.15
N GLY A 108 0.78 43.63 36.05
CA GLY A 108 -0.48 42.91 35.91
C GLY A 108 -1.73 43.77 36.05
N ALA A 109 -1.63 44.96 36.65
CA ALA A 109 -2.75 45.89 36.84
C ALA A 109 -2.95 46.88 35.67
N ILE A 110 -2.06 46.89 34.68
CA ILE A 110 -2.06 47.85 33.57
C ILE A 110 -3.20 47.57 32.59
N ARG A 111 -3.94 48.61 32.19
CA ARG A 111 -5.10 48.49 31.27
C ARG A 111 -4.86 49.06 29.88
N THR A 112 -3.90 49.97 29.73
CA THR A 112 -3.60 50.59 28.42
C THR A 112 -2.14 50.44 27.99
N LYS A 113 -1.92 50.58 26.68
CA LYS A 113 -0.57 50.52 26.08
C LYS A 113 0.33 51.65 26.57
N ASP A 114 -0.24 52.83 26.82
CA ASP A 114 0.50 54.02 27.27
C ASP A 114 0.90 53.92 28.74
N GLU A 115 0.02 53.38 29.60
CA GLU A 115 0.37 53.02 30.98
C GLU A 115 1.50 51.98 31.02
N SER A 116 1.47 50.98 30.13
CA SER A 116 2.53 49.95 30.01
C SER A 116 3.87 50.54 29.60
N ALA A 117 3.87 51.55 28.74
CA ALA A 117 5.08 52.26 28.34
C ALA A 117 5.64 53.09 29.50
N LYS A 118 4.80 53.89 30.18
CA LYS A 118 5.21 54.70 31.34
C LYS A 118 5.79 53.84 32.46
N LEU A 119 5.09 52.77 32.85
CA LEU A 119 5.52 51.88 33.93
C LEU A 119 6.84 51.17 33.60
N ARG A 120 7.03 50.77 32.33
CA ARG A 120 8.27 50.13 31.88
C ARG A 120 9.44 51.09 31.94
N ASP A 121 9.25 52.32 31.50
CA ASP A 121 10.31 53.32 31.46
C ASP A 121 10.69 53.75 32.88
N GLU A 122 9.74 53.76 33.81
CA GLU A 122 9.94 53.97 35.25
C GLU A 122 10.70 52.80 35.90
N MET A 123 10.29 51.54 35.63
CA MET A 123 11.04 50.35 36.08
C MET A 123 12.49 50.39 35.61
N VAL A 124 12.73 50.67 34.32
CA VAL A 124 14.09 50.75 33.77
C VAL A 124 14.90 51.86 34.47
N ARG A 125 14.26 52.97 34.82
CA ARG A 125 14.92 54.07 35.54
C ARG A 125 15.30 53.66 36.96
N GLU A 126 14.40 53.04 37.72
CA GLU A 126 14.63 52.60 39.09
C GLU A 126 15.67 51.46 39.19
N VAL A 127 15.59 50.46 38.31
CA VAL A 127 16.57 49.35 38.26
C VAL A 127 17.99 49.87 37.98
N ASN A 128 18.11 50.95 37.19
CA ASN A 128 19.40 51.58 36.89
C ASN A 128 19.90 52.54 37.97
N LYS A 129 19.11 52.86 39.01
CA LYS A 129 19.59 53.59 40.20
C LYS A 129 20.36 52.69 41.18
N LEU A 130 20.09 51.38 41.16
CA LEU A 130 20.81 50.41 41.98
C LEU A 130 22.23 50.18 41.43
N PRO A 131 23.23 49.82 42.26
CA PRO A 131 24.59 49.55 41.82
C PRO A 131 24.67 48.48 40.71
N GLY A 132 25.51 48.71 39.69
CA GLY A 132 25.75 47.77 38.60
C GLY A 132 25.63 48.37 37.19
N LYS A 133 25.94 47.59 36.15
CA LYS A 133 25.92 48.04 34.74
C LYS A 133 24.52 48.46 34.30
N LYS A 134 24.39 49.57 33.54
CA LYS A 134 23.09 50.04 33.05
C LYS A 134 22.45 49.02 32.12
N VAL A 135 21.16 48.76 32.33
CA VAL A 135 20.37 47.76 31.59
C VAL A 135 19.19 48.41 30.88
N GLY A 136 18.88 47.91 29.68
CA GLY A 136 17.70 48.30 28.92
C GLY A 136 16.50 47.36 29.18
N PRO A 137 15.29 47.73 28.72
CA PRO A 137 14.08 46.94 28.94
C PRO A 137 14.14 45.51 28.38
N ASN A 138 14.93 45.26 27.33
CA ASN A 138 15.11 43.92 26.79
C ASN A 138 15.96 43.02 27.70
N ALA A 139 16.97 43.56 28.37
CA ALA A 139 17.78 42.79 29.32
C ALA A 139 16.93 42.35 30.52
N ILE A 140 16.09 43.26 31.02
CA ILE A 140 15.13 42.99 32.09
C ILE A 140 14.10 41.94 31.66
N ARG A 141 13.59 42.00 30.41
CA ARG A 141 12.66 40.97 29.87
C ARG A 141 13.28 39.59 29.77
N CYS A 142 14.53 39.50 29.33
CA CYS A 142 15.24 38.23 29.25
C CYS A 142 15.41 37.64 30.65
N MET A 143 15.84 38.44 31.62
CA MET A 143 15.93 38.02 33.03
C MET A 143 14.58 37.54 33.56
N ALA A 144 13.51 38.32 33.41
CA ALA A 144 12.19 37.93 33.90
C ALA A 144 11.67 36.63 33.27
N ARG A 145 12.04 36.31 32.03
CA ARG A 145 11.72 35.04 31.38
C ARG A 145 12.53 33.88 31.97
N ASP A 146 13.82 34.09 32.24
CA ASP A 146 14.69 33.07 32.83
C ASP A 146 14.28 32.72 34.28
N TYR A 147 13.66 33.67 34.99
CA TYR A 147 13.05 33.45 36.32
C TYR A 147 11.53 33.16 36.29
N GLU A 148 10.94 32.96 35.10
CA GLU A 148 9.52 32.60 34.89
C GLU A 148 8.48 33.59 35.46
N TRP A 149 8.79 34.89 35.56
CA TRP A 149 7.86 35.91 36.13
C TRP A 149 6.74 36.37 35.19
N GLY A 150 6.53 35.67 34.07
CA GLY A 150 5.47 35.97 33.10
C GLY A 150 5.80 37.11 32.13
N VAL A 151 4.78 37.56 31.38
CA VAL A 151 4.93 38.56 30.31
C VAL A 151 4.62 39.96 30.84
N TRP A 152 5.48 40.93 30.53
CA TRP A 152 5.31 42.33 30.91
C TRP A 152 4.12 43.00 30.21
N GLY A 153 3.26 43.65 30.99
CA GLY A 153 2.30 44.64 30.52
C GLY A 153 0.85 44.15 30.47
N TYR A 154 -0.03 45.04 30.00
CA TYR A 154 -1.46 44.81 29.87
C TYR A 154 -1.73 43.47 29.17
N ARG A 155 -2.48 42.58 29.83
CA ARG A 155 -3.04 41.41 29.15
C ARG A 155 -3.97 41.95 28.08
N THR A 156 -3.53 41.93 26.81
CA THR A 156 -4.51 41.77 25.74
C THR A 156 -5.27 40.51 26.10
N ARG A 157 -6.52 40.65 26.56
CA ARG A 157 -7.44 39.52 26.74
C ARG A 157 -7.18 38.58 25.58
N GLU A 158 -6.73 37.37 25.87
CA GLU A 158 -6.67 36.31 24.88
C GLU A 158 -8.04 36.27 24.19
N GLY A 159 -8.08 36.58 22.88
CA GLY A 159 -9.28 36.34 22.08
C GLY A 159 -9.90 37.48 21.27
N THR A 160 -9.16 38.51 20.84
CA THR A 160 -9.67 39.46 19.83
C THR A 160 -9.07 39.30 18.42
N GLY A 161 -8.23 38.29 18.19
CA GLY A 161 -8.00 37.79 16.84
C GLY A 161 -9.19 36.93 16.39
N THR A 162 -9.55 36.97 15.10
CA THR A 162 -10.64 36.18 14.49
C THR A 162 -10.66 34.71 14.94
N HIS A 163 -9.50 34.08 15.13
CA HIS A 163 -9.38 32.70 15.65
C HIS A 163 -9.87 32.48 17.09
N GLY A 164 -9.69 33.44 18.01
CA GLY A 164 -10.14 33.31 19.41
C GLY A 164 -11.65 33.55 19.58
N PHE A 165 -12.23 34.37 18.71
CA PHE A 165 -13.69 34.52 18.59
C PHE A 165 -14.32 33.22 18.05
N GLU A 166 -13.77 32.66 16.97
CA GLU A 166 -14.29 31.42 16.39
C GLU A 166 -14.23 30.21 17.33
N LYS A 167 -13.17 30.11 18.14
CA LYS A 167 -13.03 29.02 19.12
C LYS A 167 -14.05 29.12 20.25
N ARG A 168 -14.36 30.34 20.72
CA ARG A 168 -15.40 30.60 21.73
C ARG A 168 -16.80 30.32 21.20
N VAL A 169 -17.10 30.79 19.98
CA VAL A 169 -18.36 30.48 19.30
C VAL A 169 -18.52 28.97 19.13
N SER A 170 -17.48 28.26 18.68
CA SER A 170 -17.55 26.80 18.47
C SER A 170 -17.72 26.04 19.77
N ALA A 171 -17.02 26.42 20.85
CA ALA A 171 -17.17 25.81 22.17
C ALA A 171 -18.60 25.99 22.72
N ARG A 172 -19.16 27.19 22.58
CA ARG A 172 -20.53 27.49 23.02
C ARG A 172 -21.59 26.74 22.22
N VAL A 173 -21.40 26.63 20.89
CA VAL A 173 -22.27 25.82 20.03
C VAL A 173 -22.19 24.35 20.44
N GLU A 174 -21.00 23.81 20.72
CA GLU A 174 -20.83 22.42 21.15
C GLU A 174 -21.50 22.13 22.50
N GLU A 175 -21.39 23.05 23.47
CA GLU A 175 -22.13 22.99 24.74
C GLU A 175 -23.64 22.91 24.50
N LEU A 176 -24.21 23.85 23.74
CA LEU A 176 -25.64 23.89 23.44
C LEU A 176 -26.14 22.64 22.67
N VAL A 177 -25.31 22.10 21.77
CA VAL A 177 -25.61 20.83 21.08
C VAL A 177 -25.65 19.66 22.07
N ASN A 178 -24.74 19.62 23.03
CA ASN A 178 -24.68 18.56 24.03
C ASN A 178 -25.83 18.68 25.05
N ASP A 179 -26.25 19.89 25.39
CA ASP A 179 -27.40 20.17 26.27
C ASP A 179 -28.77 19.93 25.60
N GLY A 180 -28.75 19.53 24.32
CA GLY A 180 -29.94 19.23 23.53
C GLY A 180 -30.72 20.46 23.08
N ALA A 181 -30.11 21.65 23.06
CA ALA A 181 -30.78 22.87 22.59
C ALA A 181 -31.31 22.71 21.16
N LEU A 182 -30.57 22.00 20.29
CA LEU A 182 -31.01 21.67 18.93
C LEU A 182 -32.24 20.76 18.89
N ALA A 183 -32.34 19.78 19.78
CA ALA A 183 -33.46 18.84 19.83
C ALA A 183 -34.72 19.42 20.49
N LYS A 184 -34.55 20.39 21.39
CA LYS A 184 -35.64 21.09 22.11
C LYS A 184 -36.32 22.18 21.27
N MET A 185 -35.73 22.58 20.14
CA MET A 185 -36.29 23.62 19.26
C MET A 185 -37.15 22.99 18.14
N PRO A 186 -38.18 23.71 17.62
CA PRO A 186 -39.02 23.21 16.54
C PRO A 186 -38.21 22.82 15.29
N ALA A 187 -38.52 21.67 14.69
CA ALA A 187 -37.73 21.06 13.61
C ALA A 187 -37.54 21.96 12.36
N LYS A 188 -38.45 22.90 12.10
CA LYS A 188 -38.37 23.86 10.98
C LYS A 188 -37.53 25.11 11.27
N GLU A 189 -37.24 25.40 12.55
CA GLU A 189 -36.60 26.65 12.97
C GLU A 189 -35.33 26.44 13.82
N GLY A 190 -35.04 25.23 14.30
CA GLY A 190 -34.00 25.00 15.30
C GLY A 190 -32.57 25.46 14.93
N LEU A 191 -32.17 25.36 13.66
CA LEU A 191 -30.87 25.84 13.20
C LEU A 191 -30.83 27.38 13.12
N ALA A 192 -31.92 28.01 12.68
CA ALA A 192 -32.09 29.45 12.60
C ALA A 192 -32.25 30.08 14.00
N ALA A 193 -32.93 29.40 14.92
CA ALA A 193 -33.10 29.80 16.32
C ALA A 193 -31.77 29.68 17.09
N LEU A 194 -31.01 28.61 16.87
CA LEU A 194 -29.66 28.48 17.42
C LEU A 194 -28.71 29.54 16.84
N TYR A 195 -28.81 29.82 15.54
CA TYR A 195 -28.06 30.89 14.89
C TYR A 195 -28.38 32.25 15.51
N LYS A 196 -29.67 32.56 15.68
CA LYS A 196 -30.14 33.81 16.31
C LYS A 196 -29.57 33.96 17.71
N LYS A 197 -29.71 32.93 18.56
CA LYS A 197 -29.17 32.92 19.93
C LYS A 197 -27.65 33.14 19.97
N ILE A 198 -26.91 32.47 19.09
CA ILE A 198 -25.45 32.65 19.00
C ILE A 198 -25.07 34.01 18.44
N SER A 199 -25.84 34.55 17.49
CA SER A 199 -25.59 35.88 16.92
C SER A 199 -25.89 37.01 17.91
N GLU A 200 -26.82 36.80 18.83
CA GLU A 200 -27.12 37.68 19.96
C GLU A 200 -26.01 37.61 21.04
N GLU A 201 -25.53 36.41 21.38
CA GLU A 201 -24.42 36.22 22.34
C GLU A 201 -23.04 36.64 21.79
N PHE A 202 -22.85 36.53 20.47
CA PHE A 202 -21.58 36.81 19.78
C PHE A 202 -21.80 37.70 18.54
N PRO A 203 -21.94 39.03 18.70
CA PRO A 203 -22.07 39.93 17.57
C PRO A 203 -20.83 39.83 16.64
N GLY A 204 -21.06 39.52 15.36
CA GLY A 204 -20.01 39.25 14.36
C GLY A 204 -19.91 37.79 13.88
N VAL A 205 -20.85 36.92 14.24
CA VAL A 205 -20.95 35.55 13.70
C VAL A 205 -21.16 35.60 12.18
N ILE A 206 -20.46 34.70 11.47
CA ILE A 206 -20.49 34.54 10.01
C ILE A 206 -21.91 34.22 9.55
N SER A 207 -22.23 34.46 8.27
CA SER A 207 -23.50 34.11 7.63
C SER A 207 -24.08 32.75 8.07
N GLU A 208 -25.41 32.68 8.15
CA GLU A 208 -26.18 31.49 8.57
C GLU A 208 -25.72 30.19 7.88
N LYS A 209 -25.37 30.26 6.59
CA LYS A 209 -24.82 29.13 5.83
C LYS A 209 -23.48 28.61 6.36
N THR A 210 -22.59 29.51 6.77
CA THR A 210 -21.31 29.13 7.39
C THR A 210 -21.53 28.62 8.81
N PHE A 211 -22.49 29.19 9.54
CA PHE A 211 -22.90 28.69 10.85
C PHE A 211 -23.45 27.26 10.76
N GLN A 212 -24.32 26.97 9.79
CA GLN A 212 -24.85 25.62 9.56
C GLN A 212 -23.74 24.59 9.31
N LYS A 213 -22.79 24.88 8.43
CA LYS A 213 -21.61 24.02 8.21
C LYS A 213 -20.78 23.81 9.46
N ARG A 214 -20.68 24.84 10.33
CA ARG A 214 -19.95 24.76 11.59
C ARG A 214 -20.68 23.85 12.59
N VAL A 215 -22.00 23.97 12.71
CA VAL A 215 -22.83 23.06 13.51
C VAL A 215 -22.71 21.63 13.01
N GLU A 216 -22.83 21.39 11.69
CA GLU A 216 -22.64 20.06 11.11
C GLU A 216 -21.27 19.48 11.45
N ARG A 217 -20.21 20.29 11.34
CA ARG A 217 -18.86 19.89 11.75
C ARG A 217 -18.83 19.53 13.23
N ILE A 218 -19.41 20.32 14.13
CA ILE A 218 -19.44 20.02 15.57
C ILE A 218 -20.24 18.75 15.88
N VAL A 219 -21.34 18.50 15.17
CA VAL A 219 -22.18 17.32 15.38
C VAL A 219 -21.47 16.05 14.92
N TRP A 220 -20.82 16.07 13.75
CA TRP A 220 -20.33 14.87 13.07
C TRP A 220 -18.80 14.73 12.95
N GLU A 221 -18.02 15.81 12.88
CA GLU A 221 -16.62 15.78 12.41
C GLU A 221 -15.57 16.39 13.36
N GLY A 222 -15.97 17.32 14.23
CA GLY A 222 -15.11 18.31 14.89
C GLY A 222 -14.47 17.88 16.20
N SER A 223 -15.14 17.04 16.99
CA SER A 223 -14.64 16.52 18.27
C SER A 223 -14.58 14.98 18.29
N SER A 224 -13.89 14.41 19.27
CA SER A 224 -13.84 12.94 19.46
C SER A 224 -15.24 12.35 19.67
N THR A 225 -16.11 13.08 20.38
CA THR A 225 -17.52 12.74 20.57
C THR A 225 -18.30 12.79 19.26
N ALA A 226 -18.07 13.82 18.43
CA ALA A 226 -18.70 13.93 17.11
C ALA A 226 -18.37 12.72 16.21
N ARG A 227 -17.09 12.30 16.19
CA ARG A 227 -16.64 11.13 15.42
C ARG A 227 -17.22 9.82 15.96
N LYS A 228 -17.40 9.70 17.28
CA LYS A 228 -18.07 8.54 17.90
C LYS A 228 -19.54 8.47 17.47
N ARG A 229 -20.24 9.62 17.45
CA ARG A 229 -21.62 9.71 16.95
C ARG A 229 -21.71 9.31 15.48
N ASP A 230 -20.86 9.87 14.62
CA ASP A 230 -20.88 9.54 13.19
C ASP A 230 -20.58 8.06 12.93
N ARG A 231 -19.60 7.49 13.65
CA ARG A 231 -19.29 6.05 13.56
C ARG A 231 -20.45 5.18 14.04
N ALA A 232 -21.11 5.53 15.14
CA ALA A 232 -22.28 4.78 15.62
C ALA A 232 -23.43 4.80 14.59
N LEU A 233 -23.65 5.95 13.94
CA LEU A 233 -24.63 6.04 12.85
C LEU A 233 -24.19 5.20 11.65
N GLN A 234 -22.92 5.27 11.27
CA GLN A 234 -22.33 4.50 10.20
C GLN A 234 -22.50 3.00 10.42
N ASP A 235 -22.26 2.49 11.63
CA ASP A 235 -22.42 1.08 11.98
C ASP A 235 -23.88 0.63 11.86
N ILE A 236 -24.83 1.45 12.33
CA ILE A 236 -26.28 1.20 12.16
C ILE A 236 -26.65 1.14 10.68
N VAL A 237 -26.20 2.11 9.88
CA VAL A 237 -26.45 2.12 8.42
C VAL A 237 -25.84 0.88 7.78
N ARG A 238 -24.60 0.53 8.15
CA ARG A 238 -23.84 -0.59 7.57
C ARG A 238 -24.60 -1.91 7.66
N VAL A 239 -25.22 -2.22 8.80
CA VAL A 239 -26.02 -3.45 9.00
C VAL A 239 -27.51 -3.31 8.64
N ASN A 240 -27.91 -2.18 8.05
CA ASN A 240 -29.28 -1.89 7.65
C ASN A 240 -30.31 -1.87 8.81
N LEU A 241 -29.92 -1.34 9.96
CA LEU A 241 -30.87 -1.07 11.02
C LEU A 241 -31.57 0.28 10.80
N ASP A 242 -32.74 0.44 11.44
CA ASP A 242 -33.49 1.68 11.43
C ASP A 242 -32.75 2.73 12.25
N SER A 243 -32.18 3.74 11.56
CA SER A 243 -31.43 4.81 12.20
C SER A 243 -32.28 5.60 13.20
N GLU A 244 -33.59 5.72 12.98
CA GLU A 244 -34.47 6.46 13.87
C GLU A 244 -34.66 5.71 15.19
N LYS A 245 -34.89 4.40 15.12
CA LYS A 245 -35.11 3.54 16.29
C LYS A 245 -33.84 3.21 17.06
N GLU A 246 -32.71 3.03 16.37
CA GLU A 246 -31.47 2.54 17.00
C GLU A 246 -30.51 3.67 17.40
N PHE A 247 -30.45 4.76 16.64
CA PHE A 247 -29.51 5.87 16.91
C PHE A 247 -30.10 6.88 17.88
N HIS A 248 -31.36 7.29 17.68
CA HIS A 248 -31.95 8.39 18.43
C HIS A 248 -32.04 8.13 19.94
N PRO A 249 -32.37 6.92 20.44
CA PRO A 249 -32.34 6.64 21.87
C PRO A 249 -30.96 6.77 22.51
N ARG A 250 -29.88 6.53 21.74
CA ARG A 250 -28.50 6.63 22.22
C ARG A 250 -27.98 8.08 22.20
N PHE A 251 -28.51 8.91 21.32
CA PHE A 251 -28.12 10.32 21.15
C PHE A 251 -29.37 11.22 20.98
N PRO A 252 -30.20 11.36 22.03
CA PRO A 252 -31.47 12.10 21.95
C PRO A 252 -31.28 13.61 21.73
N ASN A 253 -30.09 14.13 22.01
CA ASN A 253 -29.73 15.52 21.81
C ASN A 253 -29.54 15.91 20.32
N ILE A 254 -29.50 14.94 19.39
CA ILE A 254 -29.40 15.19 17.95
C ILE A 254 -30.79 15.11 17.31
N PRO A 255 -31.24 16.16 16.60
CA PRO A 255 -32.55 16.16 15.91
C PRO A 255 -32.66 15.05 14.87
N LEU A 256 -33.86 14.48 14.73
CA LEU A 256 -34.13 13.39 13.79
C LEU A 256 -33.81 13.76 12.33
N GLU A 257 -34.07 15.00 11.92
CA GLU A 257 -33.76 15.47 10.55
C GLU A 257 -32.26 15.49 10.24
N PHE A 258 -31.41 15.76 11.25
CA PHE A 258 -29.96 15.65 11.11
C PHE A 258 -29.54 14.19 10.93
N VAL A 259 -30.14 13.29 11.72
CA VAL A 259 -29.91 11.85 11.61
C VAL A 259 -30.32 11.36 10.22
N LYS A 260 -31.54 11.67 9.75
CA LYS A 260 -32.02 11.31 8.40
C LYS A 260 -31.10 11.83 7.30
N THR A 261 -30.67 13.09 7.39
CA THR A 261 -29.77 13.71 6.40
C THR A 261 -28.40 13.02 6.38
N ARG A 262 -27.80 12.76 7.55
CA ARG A 262 -26.51 12.06 7.65
C ARG A 262 -26.63 10.58 7.27
N THR A 263 -27.73 9.91 7.58
CA THR A 263 -28.04 8.56 7.11
C THR A 263 -28.13 8.51 5.58
N ARG A 264 -28.77 9.49 4.94
CA ARG A 264 -28.77 9.59 3.47
C ARG A 264 -27.37 9.78 2.90
N TRP A 265 -26.52 10.55 3.58
CA TRP A 265 -25.12 10.72 3.19
C TRP A 265 -24.34 9.40 3.28
N HIS A 266 -24.44 8.68 4.40
CA HIS A 266 -23.84 7.34 4.57
C HIS A 266 -24.42 6.30 3.61
N ARG A 267 -25.71 6.38 3.27
CA ARG A 267 -26.31 5.51 2.24
C ARG A 267 -25.87 5.90 0.84
N GLY A 268 -25.43 7.12 0.58
CA GLY A 268 -25.14 7.66 -0.74
C GLY A 268 -26.41 7.99 -1.57
N VAL A 269 -26.23 8.72 -2.66
CA VAL A 269 -27.33 9.16 -3.53
C VAL A 269 -27.79 8.00 -4.41
N ASN A 270 -29.10 7.77 -4.52
CA ASN A 270 -29.63 6.81 -5.49
C ASN A 270 -29.53 7.43 -6.88
N THR A 271 -28.70 6.86 -7.74
CA THR A 271 -28.48 7.37 -9.10
C THR A 271 -29.41 6.74 -10.14
N THR A 272 -30.23 5.76 -9.73
CA THR A 272 -31.14 5.06 -10.64
C THR A 272 -32.32 5.96 -10.98
N ALA A 273 -32.37 6.44 -12.22
CA ALA A 273 -33.56 7.10 -12.76
C ALA A 273 -34.73 6.11 -12.82
N LYS A 274 -35.96 6.60 -12.67
CA LYS A 274 -37.15 5.78 -12.86
C LYS A 274 -37.13 5.24 -14.28
N ARG A 275 -37.19 3.92 -14.42
CA ARG A 275 -37.25 3.28 -15.74
C ARG A 275 -38.57 3.64 -16.41
N THR A 276 -38.53 3.98 -17.70
CA THR A 276 -39.71 4.30 -18.53
C THR A 276 -40.03 3.21 -19.54
N ASP A 277 -39.05 2.37 -19.88
CA ASP A 277 -39.19 1.35 -20.91
C ASP A 277 -39.87 0.08 -20.37
N ARG A 278 -40.91 -0.40 -21.05
CA ARG A 278 -41.60 -1.65 -20.70
C ARG A 278 -40.63 -2.82 -20.51
N ALA A 279 -40.91 -3.63 -19.47
CA ALA A 279 -40.15 -4.84 -19.15
C ALA A 279 -40.02 -5.76 -20.37
N LEU A 280 -38.84 -6.36 -20.54
CA LEU A 280 -38.57 -7.23 -21.67
C LEU A 280 -39.19 -8.63 -21.41
N PRO A 281 -40.09 -9.12 -22.27
CA PRO A 281 -40.68 -10.45 -22.09
C PRO A 281 -39.64 -11.53 -22.38
N GLY A 282 -39.53 -12.51 -21.46
CA GLY A 282 -38.64 -13.66 -21.58
C GLY A 282 -37.64 -13.76 -20.42
N ILE A 283 -37.35 -15.00 -20.00
CA ILE A 283 -36.36 -15.28 -18.95
C ILE A 283 -34.98 -14.92 -19.46
N GLY A 284 -34.11 -14.29 -18.66
CA GLY A 284 -32.68 -14.16 -18.98
C GLY A 284 -32.31 -13.15 -20.06
N ARG A 285 -33.28 -12.47 -20.66
CA ARG A 285 -33.03 -11.54 -21.77
C ARG A 285 -32.58 -10.16 -21.28
N ILE A 286 -31.78 -9.49 -22.10
CA ILE A 286 -31.27 -8.14 -21.86
C ILE A 286 -31.38 -7.34 -23.15
N ARG A 287 -31.88 -6.08 -23.09
CA ARG A 287 -32.11 -5.26 -24.28
C ARG A 287 -30.88 -4.43 -24.64
N ALA A 288 -30.59 -4.33 -25.93
CA ALA A 288 -29.72 -3.28 -26.47
C ALA A 288 -30.47 -1.94 -26.50
N SER A 289 -29.96 -0.92 -25.81
CA SER A 289 -30.48 0.44 -25.94
C SER A 289 -29.75 1.18 -27.06
N LYS A 290 -30.42 2.16 -27.70
CA LYS A 290 -29.80 3.00 -28.74
C LYS A 290 -28.54 3.73 -28.23
N GLU A 291 -28.49 4.00 -26.93
CA GLU A 291 -27.35 4.67 -26.26
C GLU A 291 -26.07 3.83 -26.23
N LEU A 292 -26.15 2.51 -26.41
CA LEU A 292 -24.98 1.62 -26.44
C LEU A 292 -24.27 1.61 -27.79
N GLY A 293 -24.82 2.32 -28.78
CA GLY A 293 -24.30 2.38 -30.14
C GLY A 293 -24.49 1.06 -30.92
N ASP A 294 -23.74 0.94 -32.02
CA ASP A 294 -23.79 -0.24 -32.88
C ASP A 294 -22.97 -1.39 -32.28
N LEU A 295 -23.68 -2.37 -31.70
CA LEU A 295 -23.08 -3.56 -31.08
C LEU A 295 -22.35 -4.45 -32.08
N SER A 296 -22.73 -4.43 -33.36
CA SER A 296 -22.10 -5.26 -34.40
C SER A 296 -20.64 -4.87 -34.68
N LYS A 297 -20.26 -3.64 -34.33
CA LYS A 297 -18.90 -3.10 -34.48
C LYS A 297 -17.99 -3.40 -33.28
N PHE A 298 -18.52 -4.00 -32.21
CA PHE A 298 -17.71 -4.33 -31.04
C PHE A 298 -16.83 -5.55 -31.32
N VAL A 299 -15.54 -5.41 -31.06
CA VAL A 299 -14.58 -6.52 -31.07
C VAL A 299 -13.91 -6.55 -29.70
N MET A 300 -13.95 -7.72 -29.05
CA MET A 300 -13.26 -7.91 -27.78
C MET A 300 -11.75 -7.78 -27.99
N PRO A 301 -11.05 -6.86 -27.29
CA PRO A 301 -9.61 -6.75 -27.42
C PRO A 301 -8.93 -8.08 -27.08
N GLN A 302 -8.08 -8.55 -28.00
CA GLN A 302 -7.23 -9.71 -27.80
C GLN A 302 -5.82 -9.22 -27.50
N THR A 303 -5.22 -9.76 -26.44
CA THR A 303 -3.85 -9.42 -26.05
C THR A 303 -3.02 -10.68 -25.97
N SER A 304 -1.78 -10.60 -26.40
CA SER A 304 -0.80 -11.67 -26.23
C SER A 304 0.50 -11.10 -25.64
N PHE A 305 1.45 -11.97 -25.34
CA PHE A 305 2.77 -11.52 -24.92
C PHE A 305 3.46 -10.66 -26.00
N ALA A 306 3.28 -11.01 -27.28
CA ALA A 306 3.81 -10.26 -28.42
C ALA A 306 3.03 -8.96 -28.67
N THR A 307 1.71 -8.99 -28.46
CA THR A 307 0.78 -7.86 -28.66
C THR A 307 0.06 -7.49 -27.36
N PRO A 308 0.77 -6.91 -26.37
CA PRO A 308 0.17 -6.53 -25.09
C PRO A 308 -0.65 -5.25 -25.21
N PHE A 309 -1.62 -5.06 -24.31
CA PHE A 309 -2.35 -3.80 -24.17
C PHE A 309 -1.49 -2.77 -23.43
N ALA A 310 -1.22 -1.63 -24.07
CA ALA A 310 -0.42 -0.57 -23.47
C ALA A 310 -1.23 0.22 -22.41
N VAL A 311 -0.82 0.09 -21.15
CA VAL A 311 -1.41 0.83 -20.02
C VAL A 311 -0.75 2.20 -19.96
N VAL A 312 -1.38 3.17 -20.63
CA VAL A 312 -1.03 4.60 -20.69
C VAL A 312 0.27 4.91 -21.47
N PRO A 313 0.24 5.72 -22.55
CA PRO A 313 1.44 6.10 -23.32
C PRO A 313 2.37 7.12 -22.61
N LEU A 314 2.20 7.40 -21.31
CA LEU A 314 2.81 8.54 -20.59
C LEU A 314 3.88 8.14 -19.55
N VAL A 315 4.28 6.88 -19.47
CA VAL A 315 5.31 6.41 -18.51
C VAL A 315 6.57 6.07 -19.29
N LYS A 316 7.62 6.90 -19.16
CA LYS A 316 8.93 6.58 -19.76
C LYS A 316 9.50 5.32 -19.11
N LEU A 317 10.38 4.59 -19.80
CA LEU A 317 11.04 3.39 -19.28
C LEU A 317 11.72 3.59 -17.91
N SER A 318 12.18 4.80 -17.61
CA SER A 318 12.83 5.16 -16.34
C SER A 318 11.87 5.65 -15.24
N ASP A 319 10.57 5.80 -15.53
CA ASP A 319 9.63 6.42 -14.61
C ASP A 319 9.10 5.43 -13.57
N CYS A 320 9.03 5.87 -12.31
CA CYS A 320 8.33 5.12 -11.27
C CYS A 320 6.82 5.20 -11.51
N TRP A 321 6.14 4.05 -11.40
CA TRP A 321 4.69 3.97 -11.62
C TRP A 321 4.01 3.07 -10.61
N THR A 322 2.69 3.25 -10.47
CA THR A 322 1.85 2.44 -9.60
C THR A 322 0.51 2.14 -10.26
N LEU A 323 -0.01 0.94 -10.00
CA LEU A 323 -1.28 0.45 -10.50
C LEU A 323 -2.04 -0.23 -9.37
N MET A 324 -3.32 0.09 -9.21
CA MET A 324 -4.18 -0.60 -8.26
C MET A 324 -4.99 -1.70 -8.94
N ILE A 325 -5.09 -2.86 -8.31
CA ILE A 325 -5.82 -4.03 -8.81
C ILE A 325 -6.87 -4.41 -7.77
N LEU A 326 -8.15 -4.24 -8.13
CA LEU A 326 -9.29 -4.68 -7.35
C LEU A 326 -9.80 -6.00 -7.95
N ASN A 327 -9.39 -7.10 -7.36
CA ASN A 327 -9.89 -8.42 -7.71
C ASN A 327 -11.12 -8.76 -6.87
N GLY A 328 -12.16 -9.35 -7.47
CA GLY A 328 -13.25 -9.97 -6.71
C GLY A 328 -14.04 -8.99 -5.86
N ALA A 329 -14.37 -7.80 -6.39
CA ALA A 329 -15.28 -6.88 -5.72
C ALA A 329 -16.71 -7.48 -5.62
N ASN A 330 -17.07 -8.38 -6.53
CA ASN A 330 -18.25 -9.24 -6.46
C ASN A 330 -19.55 -8.49 -6.12
N PHE A 331 -19.83 -7.38 -6.82
CA PHE A 331 -21.09 -6.65 -6.66
C PHE A 331 -22.26 -7.55 -7.05
N GLY A 332 -23.31 -7.53 -6.21
CA GLY A 332 -24.44 -8.47 -6.28
C GLY A 332 -24.46 -9.46 -5.10
N THR A 333 -23.33 -9.64 -4.40
CA THR A 333 -23.30 -10.29 -3.07
C THR A 333 -23.68 -9.31 -1.95
N ARG A 334 -23.83 -9.78 -0.70
CA ARG A 334 -24.09 -8.89 0.45
C ARG A 334 -22.96 -7.87 0.64
N HIS A 335 -23.33 -6.60 0.77
CA HIS A 335 -22.43 -5.49 1.09
C HIS A 335 -23.01 -4.63 2.21
N GLY A 336 -22.14 -3.97 2.99
CA GLY A 336 -22.58 -2.97 3.95
C GLY A 336 -23.28 -1.82 3.22
N ARG A 337 -24.43 -1.36 3.73
CA ARG A 337 -25.19 -0.27 3.08
C ARG A 337 -24.54 1.11 3.21
N ASP A 338 -23.50 1.20 4.03
CA ASP A 338 -22.68 2.39 4.13
C ASP A 338 -21.73 2.51 2.93
N ILE A 339 -21.97 3.55 2.13
CA ILE A 339 -21.16 3.89 0.95
C ILE A 339 -19.78 4.38 1.36
N VAL A 340 -19.62 4.98 2.54
CA VAL A 340 -18.35 5.55 3.00
C VAL A 340 -17.35 4.45 3.33
N GLY A 341 -17.81 3.40 3.98
CA GLY A 341 -17.06 2.20 4.32
C GLY A 341 -16.86 1.22 3.15
N ASN A 342 -17.53 1.42 2.01
CA ASN A 342 -17.46 0.49 0.88
C ASN A 342 -16.02 0.33 0.36
N VAL A 343 -15.57 -0.92 0.26
CA VAL A 343 -14.17 -1.26 -0.08
C VAL A 343 -13.76 -0.74 -1.45
N ALA A 344 -14.59 -0.96 -2.48
CA ALA A 344 -14.28 -0.52 -3.83
C ALA A 344 -14.19 1.01 -3.93
N ARG A 345 -15.11 1.73 -3.29
CA ARG A 345 -15.07 3.20 -3.23
C ARG A 345 -13.80 3.72 -2.55
N ARG A 346 -13.47 3.18 -1.37
CA ARG A 346 -12.29 3.57 -0.60
C ARG A 346 -11.00 3.27 -1.39
N ALA A 347 -10.95 2.15 -2.10
CA ALA A 347 -9.84 1.80 -2.98
C ALA A 347 -9.69 2.78 -4.17
N LEU A 348 -10.79 3.16 -4.82
CA LEU A 348 -10.74 4.19 -5.88
C LEU A 348 -10.27 5.55 -5.35
N SER A 349 -10.72 5.96 -4.16
CA SER A 349 -10.20 7.18 -3.55
C SER A 349 -8.74 7.06 -3.13
N GLU A 350 -8.29 5.90 -2.64
CA GLU A 350 -6.90 5.61 -2.31
C GLU A 350 -6.02 5.77 -3.56
N ALA A 351 -6.42 5.15 -4.68
CA ALA A 351 -5.70 5.21 -5.95
C ALA A 351 -5.52 6.65 -6.46
N LYS A 352 -6.58 7.47 -6.34
CA LYS A 352 -6.55 8.89 -6.73
C LYS A 352 -5.54 9.68 -5.91
N GLU A 353 -5.57 9.52 -4.59
CA GLU A 353 -4.73 10.30 -3.68
C GLU A 353 -3.26 9.87 -3.74
N ARG A 354 -3.00 8.58 -3.96
CA ARG A 354 -1.65 8.05 -4.14
C ARG A 354 -1.07 8.28 -5.54
N GLY A 355 -1.88 8.77 -6.48
CA GLY A 355 -1.46 9.11 -7.83
C GLY A 355 -1.18 7.88 -8.70
N ASP A 356 -1.94 6.80 -8.50
CA ASP A 356 -1.87 5.61 -9.34
C ASP A 356 -2.16 5.98 -10.80
N LYS A 357 -1.55 5.25 -11.74
CA LYS A 357 -1.65 5.54 -13.18
C LYS A 357 -2.92 4.95 -13.80
N ALA A 358 -3.36 3.81 -13.30
CA ALA A 358 -4.62 3.18 -13.68
C ALA A 358 -5.12 2.27 -12.55
N VAL A 359 -6.41 1.96 -12.63
CA VAL A 359 -7.05 0.96 -11.79
C VAL A 359 -7.48 -0.21 -12.67
N ILE A 360 -7.16 -1.44 -12.28
CA ILE A 360 -7.59 -2.67 -12.95
C ILE A 360 -8.66 -3.34 -12.10
N LEU A 361 -9.80 -3.66 -12.71
CA LEU A 361 -10.88 -4.40 -12.07
C LEU A 361 -11.02 -5.79 -12.70
N THR A 362 -11.13 -6.82 -11.86
CA THR A 362 -11.37 -8.21 -12.25
C THR A 362 -12.47 -8.81 -11.36
N ASN A 363 -13.30 -9.70 -11.91
CA ASN A 363 -14.40 -10.36 -11.18
C ASN A 363 -15.29 -9.34 -10.43
N ILE A 364 -15.90 -8.43 -11.18
CA ILE A 364 -16.60 -7.25 -10.65
C ILE A 364 -18.05 -7.51 -10.27
N LEU A 365 -18.67 -8.56 -10.81
CA LEU A 365 -20.08 -8.88 -10.66
C LEU A 365 -20.28 -10.31 -10.13
N THR A 366 -21.41 -10.53 -9.47
CA THR A 366 -21.93 -11.86 -9.12
C THR A 366 -23.45 -11.81 -9.22
N LEU A 367 -24.05 -12.71 -10.00
CA LEU A 367 -25.48 -12.75 -10.25
C LEU A 367 -25.96 -14.21 -10.21
N ASP A 368 -27.13 -14.47 -9.62
CA ASP A 368 -27.76 -15.80 -9.67
C ASP A 368 -28.85 -15.83 -10.75
N LEU A 369 -28.45 -16.12 -11.98
CA LEU A 369 -29.34 -16.12 -13.15
C LEU A 369 -30.07 -17.45 -13.39
N LYS A 370 -29.82 -18.47 -12.56
CA LYS A 370 -30.40 -19.80 -12.75
C LYS A 370 -31.84 -19.81 -12.27
N LYS A 371 -32.81 -19.88 -13.21
CA LYS A 371 -34.24 -19.94 -12.85
C LYS A 371 -34.60 -21.22 -12.10
N ALA A 372 -34.22 -22.39 -12.64
CA ALA A 372 -34.50 -23.71 -12.08
C ALA A 372 -33.30 -24.28 -11.29
N GLY A 373 -32.81 -23.55 -10.29
CA GLY A 373 -31.66 -23.98 -9.49
C GLY A 373 -32.00 -25.01 -8.40
N GLY A 374 -33.28 -25.37 -8.21
CA GLY A 374 -33.71 -26.20 -7.10
C GLY A 374 -33.51 -25.53 -5.73
N PRO A 375 -33.52 -26.29 -4.62
CA PRO A 375 -33.44 -25.74 -3.26
C PRO A 375 -32.15 -24.95 -2.97
N ILE A 376 -31.03 -25.27 -3.62
CA ILE A 376 -29.74 -24.57 -3.40
C ILE A 376 -29.81 -23.10 -3.81
N LYS A 377 -30.74 -22.73 -4.71
CA LYS A 377 -31.00 -21.34 -5.11
C LYS A 377 -31.38 -20.47 -3.91
N VAL A 378 -32.19 -21.00 -2.99
CA VAL A 378 -32.55 -20.29 -1.75
C VAL A 378 -31.31 -20.05 -0.91
N GLY A 379 -30.43 -21.07 -0.79
CA GLY A 379 -29.16 -20.94 -0.08
C GLY A 379 -28.20 -19.92 -0.69
N ARG A 380 -28.15 -19.81 -2.03
CA ARG A 380 -27.39 -18.76 -2.72
C ARG A 380 -27.98 -17.38 -2.48
N GLY A 381 -29.30 -17.26 -2.54
CA GLY A 381 -30.04 -16.02 -2.23
C GLY A 381 -29.72 -15.44 -0.85
N LEU A 382 -29.34 -16.27 0.13
CA LEU A 382 -28.87 -15.78 1.44
C LEU A 382 -27.51 -15.06 1.41
N VAL A 383 -26.69 -15.32 0.39
CA VAL A 383 -25.37 -14.69 0.17
C VAL A 383 -25.46 -13.53 -0.82
N MET A 384 -26.47 -13.55 -1.70
CA MET A 384 -26.78 -12.43 -2.58
C MET A 384 -27.24 -11.19 -1.79
N GLY A 385 -26.96 -10.01 -2.32
CA GLY A 385 -27.23 -8.69 -1.71
C GLY A 385 -27.93 -7.71 -2.64
N ASP A 386 -28.47 -8.21 -3.74
CA ASP A 386 -29.29 -7.55 -4.75
C ASP A 386 -30.69 -7.21 -4.23
N ASN A 387 -30.76 -6.34 -3.21
CA ASN A 387 -32.03 -5.87 -2.66
C ASN A 387 -32.96 -5.33 -3.76
N ILE A 388 -34.25 -5.64 -3.67
CA ILE A 388 -35.29 -5.14 -4.56
C ILE A 388 -35.28 -3.61 -4.54
N ASN A 389 -35.12 -3.00 -5.71
CA ASN A 389 -35.15 -1.55 -5.89
C ASN A 389 -36.34 -1.18 -6.78
N PRO A 390 -37.47 -0.72 -6.22
CA PRO A 390 -38.68 -0.50 -7.01
C PRO A 390 -38.53 0.47 -8.19
N ASN A 391 -37.57 1.40 -8.12
CA ASN A 391 -37.33 2.39 -9.18
C ASN A 391 -36.87 1.77 -10.52
N ILE A 392 -36.40 0.50 -10.51
CA ILE A 392 -36.01 -0.20 -11.74
C ILE A 392 -37.20 -0.70 -12.56
N PHE A 393 -38.38 -0.87 -11.94
CA PHE A 393 -39.58 -1.34 -12.61
C PHE A 393 -40.21 -0.19 -13.38
N ALA A 394 -40.52 -0.41 -14.66
CA ALA A 394 -41.05 0.64 -15.52
C ALA A 394 -42.55 0.89 -15.33
N ASP A 395 -43.33 -0.18 -15.14
CA ASP A 395 -44.77 -0.10 -14.91
C ASP A 395 -45.06 0.57 -13.56
N PRO A 396 -45.74 1.74 -13.54
CA PRO A 396 -46.11 2.41 -12.30
C PRO A 396 -47.00 1.57 -11.38
N VAL A 397 -47.86 0.71 -11.93
CA VAL A 397 -48.79 -0.13 -11.16
C VAL A 397 -48.00 -1.19 -10.40
N TYR A 398 -47.24 -2.01 -11.13
CA TYR A 398 -46.40 -3.04 -10.54
C TYR A 398 -45.28 -2.46 -9.65
N ARG A 399 -44.78 -1.25 -9.93
CA ARG A 399 -43.86 -0.54 -9.03
C ARG A 399 -44.51 -0.28 -7.68
N GLY A 400 -45.76 0.21 -7.65
CA GLY A 400 -46.51 0.42 -6.41
C GLY A 400 -46.75 -0.87 -5.63
N GLU A 401 -47.02 -1.97 -6.34
CA GLU A 401 -47.13 -3.31 -5.77
C GLU A 401 -45.80 -3.76 -5.14
N ALA A 402 -44.68 -3.65 -5.86
CA ALA A 402 -43.37 -4.01 -5.35
C ALA A 402 -42.95 -3.14 -4.15
N GLU A 403 -43.25 -1.84 -4.15
CA GLU A 403 -43.03 -0.94 -3.00
C GLU A 403 -43.81 -1.41 -1.77
N ARG A 404 -45.06 -1.84 -1.97
CA ARG A 404 -45.90 -2.38 -0.90
C ARG A 404 -45.35 -3.69 -0.37
N ILE A 405 -45.05 -4.67 -1.23
CA ILE A 405 -44.54 -5.99 -0.84
C ILE A 405 -43.23 -5.86 -0.06
N VAL A 406 -42.29 -5.03 -0.53
CA VAL A 406 -41.01 -4.80 0.17
C VAL A 406 -41.22 -4.18 1.55
N ARG A 407 -42.21 -3.30 1.71
CA ARG A 407 -42.51 -2.62 2.97
C ARG A 407 -43.25 -3.51 3.96
N GLU A 408 -44.27 -4.24 3.50
CA GLU A 408 -45.19 -5.03 4.34
C GLU A 408 -44.70 -6.47 4.57
N SER A 409 -43.86 -6.99 3.67
CA SER A 409 -43.37 -8.38 3.69
C SER A 409 -44.50 -9.43 3.89
N PRO A 410 -45.56 -9.40 3.05
CA PRO A 410 -46.63 -10.40 3.10
C PRO A 410 -46.08 -11.82 2.84
N LYS A 411 -46.74 -12.85 3.39
CA LYS A 411 -46.26 -14.25 3.33
C LYS A 411 -46.58 -14.95 2.01
N ASP A 412 -47.54 -14.45 1.27
CA ASP A 412 -48.19 -15.07 0.11
C ASP A 412 -47.95 -14.33 -1.21
N GLU A 413 -47.22 -13.20 -1.17
CA GLU A 413 -46.90 -12.41 -2.36
C GLU A 413 -45.39 -12.33 -2.62
N MET A 414 -45.00 -12.16 -3.88
CA MET A 414 -43.61 -12.16 -4.31
C MET A 414 -43.33 -11.04 -5.31
N VAL A 415 -42.14 -10.44 -5.24
CA VAL A 415 -41.66 -9.54 -6.28
C VAL A 415 -40.90 -10.33 -7.34
N TYR A 416 -41.39 -10.24 -8.57
CA TYR A 416 -40.75 -10.75 -9.77
C TYR A 416 -39.87 -9.67 -10.41
N GLN A 417 -38.67 -10.07 -10.81
CA GLN A 417 -37.68 -9.20 -11.45
C GLN A 417 -37.07 -9.91 -12.66
N THR A 418 -36.88 -9.18 -13.76
CA THR A 418 -36.18 -9.67 -14.95
C THR A 418 -34.67 -9.67 -14.75
N SER A 419 -33.94 -10.47 -15.54
CA SER A 419 -32.46 -10.50 -15.49
C SER A 419 -31.82 -9.16 -15.86
N GLU A 420 -32.44 -8.39 -16.75
CA GLU A 420 -32.01 -7.03 -17.08
C GLU A 420 -32.19 -6.07 -15.90
N GLU A 421 -33.36 -6.06 -15.26
CA GLU A 421 -33.59 -5.24 -14.07
C GLU A 421 -32.63 -5.60 -12.94
N LEU A 422 -32.29 -6.88 -12.80
CA LEU A 422 -31.30 -7.34 -11.83
C LEU A 422 -29.89 -6.82 -12.18
N LEU A 423 -29.45 -6.98 -13.43
CA LEU A 423 -28.16 -6.46 -13.87
C LEU A 423 -28.07 -4.94 -13.70
N ASP A 424 -29.10 -4.21 -14.12
CA ASP A 424 -29.15 -2.74 -14.01
C ASP A 424 -29.13 -2.29 -12.54
N ASN A 425 -29.76 -3.04 -11.63
CA ASN A 425 -29.71 -2.77 -10.19
C ASN A 425 -28.28 -2.93 -9.64
N VAL A 426 -27.58 -4.01 -10.01
CA VAL A 426 -26.20 -4.25 -9.58
C VAL A 426 -25.23 -3.22 -10.18
N LEU A 427 -25.38 -2.89 -11.46
CA LEU A 427 -24.58 -1.85 -12.14
C LEU A 427 -24.86 -0.45 -11.57
N ALA A 428 -26.08 -0.16 -11.11
CA ALA A 428 -26.36 1.07 -10.39
C ALA A 428 -25.57 1.16 -9.08
N GLY A 429 -25.34 0.02 -8.40
CA GLY A 429 -24.43 -0.07 -7.26
C GLY A 429 -23.00 0.34 -7.62
N TRP A 430 -22.47 -0.17 -8.74
CA TRP A 430 -21.16 0.24 -9.27
C TRP A 430 -21.09 1.74 -9.58
N ARG A 431 -22.09 2.27 -10.28
CA ARG A 431 -22.16 3.71 -10.58
C ARG A 431 -22.14 4.55 -9.31
N LYS A 432 -22.84 4.10 -8.26
CA LYS A 432 -22.91 4.77 -6.96
C LYS A 432 -21.58 4.78 -6.20
N VAL A 433 -20.78 3.71 -6.29
CA VAL A 433 -19.44 3.69 -5.65
C VAL A 433 -18.39 4.45 -6.44
N CYS A 434 -18.55 4.56 -7.76
CA CYS A 434 -17.59 5.22 -8.63
C CYS A 434 -17.82 6.73 -8.80
N VAL A 435 -18.98 7.26 -8.36
CA VAL A 435 -19.36 8.66 -8.54
C VAL A 435 -19.61 9.32 -7.18
N LYS A 436 -18.91 10.43 -6.94
CA LYS A 436 -19.07 11.28 -5.75
C LYS A 436 -20.45 11.97 -5.73
N PRO A 437 -20.91 12.44 -4.56
CA PRO A 437 -22.13 13.24 -4.46
C PRO A 437 -22.15 14.49 -5.36
N ASP A 438 -20.98 15.06 -5.70
CA ASP A 438 -20.83 16.20 -6.63
C ASP A 438 -20.83 15.79 -8.12
N LYS A 439 -21.16 14.54 -8.42
CA LYS A 439 -21.17 13.91 -9.76
C LYS A 439 -19.80 13.72 -10.41
N LYS A 440 -18.70 14.01 -9.72
CA LYS A 440 -17.34 13.70 -10.22
C LYS A 440 -16.99 12.23 -9.97
N PRO A 441 -16.10 11.62 -10.75
CA PRO A 441 -15.65 10.27 -10.46
C PRO A 441 -14.82 10.22 -9.16
N GLU A 442 -14.87 9.09 -8.46
CA GLU A 442 -14.03 8.84 -7.29
C GLU A 442 -12.56 8.76 -7.68
N TYR A 443 -12.26 8.17 -8.84
CA TYR A 443 -10.94 8.10 -9.44
C TYR A 443 -10.90 8.81 -10.81
N ASP A 444 -9.92 9.69 -11.00
CA ASP A 444 -9.80 10.46 -12.24
C ASP A 444 -8.95 9.75 -13.32
N GLY A 445 -8.24 8.67 -13.01
CA GLY A 445 -7.47 7.96 -14.02
C GLY A 445 -8.33 7.00 -14.87
N PRO A 446 -7.72 6.31 -15.85
CA PRO A 446 -8.36 5.25 -16.60
C PRO A 446 -8.64 4.03 -15.71
N ILE A 447 -9.81 3.42 -15.90
CA ILE A 447 -10.18 2.14 -15.28
C ILE A 447 -10.19 1.08 -16.37
N PHE A 448 -9.42 0.01 -16.18
CA PHE A 448 -9.38 -1.12 -17.10
C PHE A 448 -10.09 -2.32 -16.49
N ILE A 449 -10.90 -3.00 -17.28
CA ILE A 449 -11.68 -4.15 -16.82
C ILE A 449 -11.25 -5.38 -17.61
N ILE A 450 -11.01 -6.47 -16.90
CA ILE A 450 -10.79 -7.80 -17.48
C ILE A 450 -11.94 -8.68 -16.99
N LEU A 451 -12.72 -9.21 -17.94
CA LEU A 451 -13.87 -10.05 -17.62
C LEU A 451 -13.42 -11.40 -17.08
N GLY A 452 -14.02 -11.82 -15.96
CA GLY A 452 -13.77 -13.11 -15.35
C GLY A 452 -14.94 -14.08 -15.50
N ILE A 453 -14.91 -15.13 -14.67
CA ILE A 453 -15.82 -16.27 -14.78
C ILE A 453 -17.28 -15.85 -14.59
N ASN A 454 -17.54 -14.97 -13.62
CA ASN A 454 -18.90 -14.52 -13.33
C ASN A 454 -19.48 -13.67 -14.47
N GLU A 455 -18.67 -12.79 -15.08
CA GLU A 455 -19.10 -12.01 -16.23
C GLU A 455 -19.29 -12.89 -17.48
N GLU A 456 -18.44 -13.90 -17.66
CA GLU A 456 -18.57 -14.88 -18.74
C GLU A 456 -19.84 -15.75 -18.57
N GLU A 457 -20.17 -16.18 -17.34
CA GLU A 457 -21.43 -16.89 -17.06
C GLU A 457 -22.65 -16.02 -17.36
N LEU A 458 -22.59 -14.71 -17.05
CA LEU A 458 -23.63 -13.74 -17.45
C LEU A 458 -23.77 -13.69 -18.97
N ILE A 459 -22.68 -13.52 -19.73
CA ILE A 459 -22.71 -13.44 -21.19
C ILE A 459 -23.31 -14.71 -21.80
N ARG A 460 -22.85 -15.89 -21.35
CA ARG A 460 -23.37 -17.19 -21.80
C ARG A 460 -24.86 -17.33 -21.47
N SER A 461 -25.28 -16.91 -20.28
CA SER A 461 -26.69 -16.95 -19.87
C SER A 461 -27.57 -16.07 -20.76
N VAL A 462 -27.13 -14.85 -21.07
CA VAL A 462 -27.87 -13.93 -21.95
C VAL A 462 -28.02 -14.51 -23.35
N ALA A 463 -26.94 -15.03 -23.92
CA ALA A 463 -26.96 -15.66 -25.24
C ALA A 463 -27.89 -16.88 -25.30
N TYR A 464 -27.79 -17.77 -24.30
CA TYR A 464 -28.62 -18.98 -24.19
C TYR A 464 -30.11 -18.64 -24.10
N TRP A 465 -30.46 -17.68 -23.27
CA TRP A 465 -31.85 -17.30 -23.07
C TRP A 465 -32.46 -16.51 -24.23
N GLU A 466 -31.66 -15.71 -24.93
CA GLU A 466 -32.09 -15.02 -26.14
C GLU A 466 -32.40 -16.01 -27.27
N LEU A 467 -31.54 -17.01 -27.48
CA LEU A 467 -31.78 -18.11 -28.42
C LEU A 467 -33.07 -18.86 -28.10
N ASN A 468 -33.24 -19.27 -26.84
CA ASN A 468 -34.44 -19.98 -26.40
C ASN A 468 -35.72 -19.15 -26.62
N TYR A 469 -35.65 -17.84 -26.42
CA TYR A 469 -36.79 -16.96 -26.67
C TYR A 469 -37.18 -16.96 -28.15
N TRP A 470 -36.23 -16.77 -29.06
CA TRP A 470 -36.51 -16.74 -30.49
C TRP A 470 -37.00 -18.09 -31.01
N THR A 471 -36.44 -19.20 -30.53
CA THR A 471 -36.94 -20.55 -30.83
C THR A 471 -38.38 -20.72 -30.38
N LYS A 472 -38.71 -20.39 -29.13
CA LYS A 472 -40.08 -20.51 -28.60
C LYS A 472 -41.06 -19.59 -29.33
N ARG A 473 -40.64 -18.37 -29.64
CA ARG A 473 -41.45 -17.43 -30.42
C ARG A 473 -41.76 -18.00 -31.80
N LYS A 474 -40.77 -18.59 -32.48
CA LYS A 474 -40.97 -19.22 -33.78
C LYS A 474 -41.90 -20.43 -33.70
N GLN A 475 -41.76 -21.26 -32.66
CA GLN A 475 -42.67 -22.37 -32.39
C GLN A 475 -44.12 -21.87 -32.19
N SER A 476 -44.32 -20.80 -31.42
CA SER A 476 -45.64 -20.19 -31.22
C SER A 476 -46.22 -19.59 -32.49
N GLU A 477 -45.41 -18.91 -33.31
CA GLU A 477 -45.83 -18.37 -34.61
C GLU A 477 -46.29 -19.50 -35.55
N ILE A 478 -45.51 -20.58 -35.66
CA ILE A 478 -45.87 -21.75 -36.49
C ILE A 478 -47.12 -22.45 -35.94
N SER A 479 -47.23 -22.58 -34.61
CA SER A 479 -48.40 -23.21 -33.97
C SER A 479 -49.69 -22.40 -34.18
N ALA A 480 -49.60 -21.07 -34.16
CA ALA A 480 -50.72 -20.21 -34.47
C ALA A 480 -51.15 -20.37 -35.94
N LEU A 481 -50.19 -20.39 -36.88
CA LEU A 481 -50.48 -20.66 -38.29
C LEU A 481 -51.11 -22.05 -38.50
N LEU A 482 -50.61 -23.09 -37.82
CA LEU A 482 -51.22 -24.42 -37.82
C LEU A 482 -52.66 -24.39 -37.32
N SER A 483 -52.95 -23.65 -36.25
CA SER A 483 -54.31 -23.54 -35.72
C SER A 483 -55.26 -22.84 -36.69
N VAL A 484 -54.80 -21.78 -37.37
CA VAL A 484 -55.58 -21.06 -38.37
C VAL A 484 -55.82 -21.94 -39.60
N ALA A 485 -54.78 -22.60 -40.12
CA ALA A 485 -54.89 -23.50 -41.26
C ALA A 485 -55.79 -24.71 -40.97
N LYS A 486 -55.76 -25.28 -39.76
CA LYS A 486 -56.69 -26.34 -39.33
C LYS A 486 -58.13 -25.87 -39.32
N HIS A 487 -58.37 -24.64 -38.86
CA HIS A 487 -59.71 -24.08 -38.83
C HIS A 487 -60.23 -23.79 -40.25
N ALA A 488 -59.39 -23.18 -41.10
CA ALA A 488 -59.70 -22.93 -42.50
C ALA A 488 -59.95 -24.23 -43.30
N LEU A 489 -59.19 -25.29 -43.02
CA LEU A 489 -59.42 -26.61 -43.63
C LEU A 489 -60.78 -27.17 -43.21
N ALA A 490 -61.14 -27.08 -41.92
CA ALA A 490 -62.44 -27.52 -41.43
C ALA A 490 -63.61 -26.75 -42.05
N GLU A 491 -63.45 -25.44 -42.31
CA GLU A 491 -64.43 -24.64 -43.04
C GLU A 491 -64.51 -25.02 -44.52
N ALA A 492 -63.37 -25.16 -45.22
CA ALA A 492 -63.34 -25.54 -46.63
C ALA A 492 -63.95 -26.93 -46.88
N LEU A 493 -63.74 -27.89 -45.96
CA LEU A 493 -64.39 -29.20 -46.01
C LEU A 493 -65.90 -29.12 -45.77
N LYS A 494 -66.36 -28.19 -44.93
CA LYS A 494 -67.78 -27.95 -44.66
C LYS A 494 -68.50 -27.25 -45.82
N GLU A 495 -67.78 -26.41 -46.56
CA GLU A 495 -68.27 -25.69 -47.74
C GLU A 495 -68.07 -26.47 -49.06
N GLU A 496 -67.54 -27.70 -49.00
CA GLU A 496 -67.25 -28.59 -50.15
C GLU A 496 -66.25 -28.00 -51.18
N GLU A 497 -65.36 -27.10 -50.75
CA GLU A 497 -64.29 -26.53 -51.59
C GLU A 497 -63.06 -27.47 -51.68
N PHE A 498 -63.22 -28.63 -52.32
CA PHE A 498 -62.20 -29.71 -52.32
C PHE A 498 -60.79 -29.32 -52.78
N LYS A 499 -60.66 -28.44 -53.78
CA LYS A 499 -59.34 -27.95 -54.22
C LYS A 499 -58.62 -27.14 -53.14
N ARG A 500 -59.36 -26.28 -52.44
CA ARG A 500 -58.82 -25.46 -51.35
C ARG A 500 -58.48 -26.31 -50.14
N ALA A 501 -59.26 -27.37 -49.89
CA ALA A 501 -58.95 -28.34 -48.85
C ALA A 501 -57.62 -29.08 -49.11
N GLU A 502 -57.37 -29.54 -50.33
CA GLU A 502 -56.10 -30.21 -50.70
C GLU A 502 -54.89 -29.26 -50.56
N GLU A 503 -55.04 -27.99 -50.95
CA GLU A 503 -54.01 -26.97 -50.77
C GLU A 503 -53.69 -26.72 -49.28
N LEU A 504 -54.71 -26.63 -48.44
CA LEU A 504 -54.58 -26.43 -47.00
C LEU A 504 -53.98 -27.67 -46.28
N GLU A 505 -54.27 -28.89 -46.73
CA GLU A 505 -53.61 -30.10 -46.22
C GLU A 505 -52.10 -30.08 -46.47
N ARG A 506 -51.66 -29.73 -47.69
CA ARG A 506 -50.23 -29.59 -48.01
C ARG A 506 -49.57 -28.48 -47.21
N GLU A 507 -50.29 -27.38 -46.98
CA GLU A 507 -49.82 -26.29 -46.12
C GLU A 507 -49.64 -26.76 -44.67
N LEU A 508 -50.60 -27.53 -44.14
CA LEU A 508 -50.52 -28.11 -42.80
C LEU A 508 -49.31 -29.04 -42.64
N ASP A 509 -49.07 -29.94 -43.59
CA ASP A 509 -47.89 -30.81 -43.56
C ASP A 509 -46.59 -30.01 -43.58
N THR A 510 -46.51 -28.97 -44.41
CA THR A 510 -45.35 -28.06 -44.47
C THR A 510 -45.14 -27.33 -43.15
N LEU A 511 -46.20 -26.81 -42.54
CA LEU A 511 -46.14 -26.13 -41.24
C LEU A 511 -45.80 -27.10 -40.11
N GLN A 512 -46.30 -28.34 -40.15
CA GLN A 512 -46.00 -29.38 -39.18
C GLN A 512 -44.54 -29.80 -39.26
N GLU A 513 -43.98 -29.97 -40.46
CA GLU A 513 -42.55 -30.25 -40.64
C GLU A 513 -41.68 -29.09 -40.15
N ARG A 514 -42.07 -27.84 -40.43
CA ARG A 514 -41.39 -26.65 -39.87
C ARG A 514 -41.43 -26.64 -38.34
N LEU A 515 -42.58 -26.98 -37.73
CA LEU A 515 -42.70 -27.07 -36.28
C LEU A 515 -41.78 -28.15 -35.73
N ASN A 516 -41.83 -29.37 -36.30
CA ASN A 516 -40.98 -30.49 -35.94
C ASN A 516 -39.50 -30.06 -35.97
N ARG A 517 -39.05 -29.44 -37.07
CA ARG A 517 -37.69 -28.91 -37.20
C ARG A 517 -37.33 -27.94 -36.07
N THR A 518 -38.22 -27.02 -35.69
CA THR A 518 -37.96 -26.08 -34.58
C THR A 518 -38.03 -26.69 -33.18
N VAL A 519 -38.66 -27.86 -33.00
CA VAL A 519 -38.86 -28.50 -31.68
C VAL A 519 -37.80 -29.56 -31.41
N ILE A 520 -37.51 -30.44 -32.38
CA ILE A 520 -36.67 -31.64 -32.17
C ILE A 520 -35.21 -31.45 -32.59
N THR A 521 -34.91 -30.45 -33.44
CA THR A 521 -33.55 -30.25 -33.94
C THR A 521 -32.75 -29.24 -33.12
N ASN A 522 -31.43 -29.36 -33.17
CA ASN A 522 -30.52 -28.46 -32.47
C ASN A 522 -30.37 -27.11 -33.19
N VAL A 523 -30.21 -26.03 -32.42
CA VAL A 523 -29.73 -24.76 -32.95
C VAL A 523 -28.27 -24.91 -33.40
N ALA A 524 -27.97 -24.53 -34.65
CA ALA A 524 -26.64 -24.61 -35.21
C ALA A 524 -25.59 -23.84 -34.39
N SER A 525 -24.37 -24.37 -34.27
CA SER A 525 -23.29 -23.76 -33.48
C SER A 525 -22.90 -22.35 -33.95
N GLN A 526 -23.04 -22.05 -35.25
CA GLN A 526 -22.81 -20.71 -35.80
C GLN A 526 -23.77 -19.66 -35.22
N GLU A 527 -25.03 -20.03 -35.00
CA GLU A 527 -26.01 -19.14 -34.35
C GLU A 527 -25.65 -18.93 -32.88
N GLN A 528 -25.19 -19.98 -32.18
CA GLN A 528 -24.72 -19.85 -30.80
C GLN A 528 -23.54 -18.86 -30.69
N GLN A 529 -22.58 -18.92 -31.61
CA GLN A 529 -21.46 -17.97 -31.68
C GLN A 529 -21.96 -16.54 -31.95
N ARG A 530 -22.88 -16.36 -32.91
CA ARG A 530 -23.45 -15.04 -33.24
C ARG A 530 -24.13 -14.39 -32.04
N PHE A 531 -24.98 -15.14 -31.33
CA PHE A 531 -25.69 -14.63 -30.14
C PHE A 531 -24.74 -14.41 -28.95
N TYR A 532 -23.70 -15.25 -28.80
CA TYR A 532 -22.66 -15.03 -27.79
C TYR A 532 -21.93 -13.71 -28.02
N GLU A 533 -21.51 -13.41 -29.25
CA GLU A 533 -20.82 -12.16 -29.58
C GLU A 533 -21.69 -10.91 -29.35
N GLN A 534 -22.97 -10.99 -29.71
CA GLN A 534 -23.93 -9.91 -29.45
C GLN A 534 -24.15 -9.71 -27.94
N ALA A 535 -24.30 -10.79 -27.17
CA ALA A 535 -24.43 -10.73 -25.72
C ALA A 535 -23.17 -10.17 -25.06
N ARG A 536 -21.98 -10.56 -25.56
CA ARG A 536 -20.68 -10.07 -25.10
C ARG A 536 -20.56 -8.57 -25.32
N ALA A 537 -20.85 -8.09 -26.52
CA ALA A 537 -20.87 -6.66 -26.83
C ALA A 537 -21.84 -5.89 -25.92
N LEU A 538 -23.05 -6.41 -25.75
CA LEU A 538 -24.09 -5.81 -24.91
C LEU A 538 -23.66 -5.66 -23.45
N VAL A 539 -23.19 -6.75 -22.83
CA VAL A 539 -22.76 -6.76 -21.42
C VAL A 539 -21.57 -5.82 -21.22
N VAL A 540 -20.58 -5.86 -22.11
CA VAL A 540 -19.42 -4.96 -22.07
C VAL A 540 -19.85 -3.50 -22.11
N ARG A 541 -20.71 -3.12 -23.05
CA ARG A 541 -21.17 -1.73 -23.18
C ARG A 541 -21.96 -1.25 -21.96
N LYS A 542 -22.81 -2.11 -21.38
CA LYS A 542 -23.52 -1.80 -20.12
C LYS A 542 -22.54 -1.57 -18.96
N ILE A 543 -21.49 -2.38 -18.85
CA ILE A 543 -20.44 -2.21 -17.82
C ILE A 543 -19.67 -0.90 -18.06
N GLU A 544 -19.20 -0.63 -19.28
CA GLU A 544 -18.47 0.60 -19.63
C GLU A 544 -19.32 1.86 -19.40
N GLN A 545 -20.64 1.80 -19.60
CA GLN A 545 -21.56 2.91 -19.32
C GLN A 545 -21.78 3.13 -17.81
N ALA A 546 -21.81 2.06 -17.02
CA ALA A 546 -22.06 2.15 -15.57
C ALA A 546 -20.85 2.66 -14.78
N ILE A 547 -19.64 2.30 -15.20
CA ILE A 547 -18.39 2.65 -14.53
C ILE A 547 -17.69 3.79 -15.30
N PRO A 548 -17.60 5.02 -14.75
CA PRO A 548 -16.95 6.13 -15.42
C PRO A 548 -15.50 5.83 -15.80
N ARG A 549 -15.10 6.22 -17.02
CA ARG A 549 -13.73 6.05 -17.56
C ARG A 549 -13.27 4.57 -17.62
N ALA A 550 -14.21 3.64 -17.58
CA ALA A 550 -13.93 2.23 -17.75
C ALA A 550 -13.75 1.84 -19.21
N LYS A 551 -12.81 0.93 -19.45
CA LYS A 551 -12.64 0.24 -20.72
C LYS A 551 -12.43 -1.24 -20.46
N VAL A 552 -13.21 -2.10 -21.13
CA VAL A 552 -12.92 -3.55 -21.13
C VAL A 552 -11.78 -3.80 -22.09
N ILE A 553 -10.70 -4.40 -21.59
CA ILE A 553 -9.43 -4.59 -22.33
C ILE A 553 -9.08 -6.05 -22.57
N GLY A 554 -9.88 -6.98 -22.04
CA GLY A 554 -9.66 -8.40 -22.22
C GLY A 554 -10.62 -9.25 -21.40
N GLN A 555 -10.44 -10.56 -21.55
CA GLN A 555 -11.17 -11.62 -20.86
C GLN A 555 -10.16 -12.71 -20.53
N ASN A 556 -10.29 -13.35 -19.36
CA ASN A 556 -9.41 -14.42 -18.89
C ASN A 556 -7.95 -14.01 -18.69
N SER A 557 -7.07 -14.33 -19.65
CA SER A 557 -5.65 -13.97 -19.62
C SER A 557 -5.42 -12.71 -20.45
N THR A 558 -4.88 -11.66 -19.83
CA THR A 558 -4.65 -10.38 -20.49
C THR A 558 -3.24 -9.88 -20.22
N TYR A 559 -2.52 -9.52 -21.28
CA TYR A 559 -1.15 -9.02 -21.22
C TYR A 559 -1.14 -7.50 -21.31
N LEU A 560 -0.41 -6.88 -20.40
CA LEU A 560 -0.29 -5.43 -20.25
C LEU A 560 1.16 -5.00 -20.46
N LEU A 561 1.35 -3.84 -21.10
CA LEU A 561 2.64 -3.18 -21.21
C LEU A 561 2.60 -1.85 -20.45
N ILE A 562 3.45 -1.69 -19.44
CA ILE A 562 3.56 -0.46 -18.65
C ILE A 562 5.02 -0.15 -18.31
N GLY A 563 5.48 1.06 -18.64
CA GLY A 563 6.87 1.48 -18.35
C GLY A 563 7.93 0.50 -18.88
N GLY A 564 7.69 -0.10 -20.06
CA GLY A 564 8.58 -1.11 -20.66
C GLY A 564 8.48 -2.52 -20.06
N LYS A 565 7.63 -2.74 -19.05
CA LYS A 565 7.43 -4.03 -18.39
C LYS A 565 6.16 -4.73 -18.84
N ARG A 566 6.25 -6.05 -19.03
CA ARG A 566 5.13 -6.91 -19.39
C ARG A 566 4.51 -7.53 -18.14
N VAL A 567 3.23 -7.26 -17.93
CA VAL A 567 2.46 -7.79 -16.80
C VAL A 567 1.32 -8.64 -17.33
N LYS A 568 1.21 -9.89 -16.87
CA LYS A 568 0.14 -10.82 -17.22
C LYS A 568 -0.90 -10.85 -16.12
N MET A 569 -2.13 -10.53 -16.44
CA MET A 569 -3.30 -10.72 -15.57
C MET A 569 -3.96 -12.03 -15.95
N VAL A 570 -4.18 -12.94 -14.99
CA VAL A 570 -4.78 -14.25 -15.28
C VAL A 570 -5.97 -14.52 -14.40
N ILE A 571 -7.11 -14.84 -15.01
CA ILE A 571 -8.28 -15.35 -14.31
C ILE A 571 -8.33 -16.88 -14.53
N PRO A 572 -8.17 -17.69 -13.47
CA PRO A 572 -8.20 -19.15 -13.60
C PRO A 572 -9.54 -19.64 -14.15
N GLY A 573 -9.55 -20.76 -14.89
CA GLY A 573 -10.75 -21.30 -15.52
C GLY A 573 -11.73 -22.06 -14.60
N HIS A 574 -11.64 -21.91 -13.28
CA HIS A 574 -12.49 -22.59 -12.30
C HIS A 574 -12.96 -21.64 -11.20
N ASP A 575 -14.06 -21.95 -10.52
CA ASP A 575 -14.64 -21.15 -9.43
C ASP A 575 -14.43 -21.78 -8.03
N LYS A 576 -13.67 -22.88 -7.95
CA LYS A 576 -13.40 -23.58 -6.70
C LYS A 576 -12.54 -22.73 -5.76
N VAL A 577 -13.03 -22.50 -4.54
CA VAL A 577 -12.23 -21.91 -3.44
C VAL A 577 -11.09 -22.86 -3.10
N THR A 578 -9.85 -22.40 -3.25
CA THR A 578 -8.65 -23.20 -2.99
C THR A 578 -7.48 -22.31 -2.53
N ASP A 579 -6.61 -22.87 -1.69
CA ASP A 579 -5.35 -22.27 -1.27
C ASP A 579 -4.18 -22.66 -2.20
N THR A 580 -4.42 -23.52 -3.21
CA THR A 580 -3.42 -24.03 -4.16
C THR A 580 -3.20 -23.15 -5.39
N LEU A 581 -3.94 -22.04 -5.54
CA LEU A 581 -3.90 -21.18 -6.73
C LEU A 581 -2.47 -20.83 -7.17
N LEU A 582 -1.60 -20.45 -6.24
CA LEU A 582 -0.21 -20.13 -6.57
C LEU A 582 0.54 -21.36 -7.09
N ALA A 583 0.42 -22.51 -6.40
CA ALA A 583 1.11 -23.73 -6.76
C ALA A 583 0.72 -24.25 -8.16
N ASP A 584 -0.57 -24.17 -8.50
CA ASP A 584 -1.09 -24.65 -9.78
C ASP A 584 -0.51 -23.85 -10.96
N PHE A 585 -0.41 -22.52 -10.80
CA PHE A 585 0.20 -21.65 -11.81
C PHE A 585 1.72 -21.73 -11.84
N SER A 586 2.36 -21.72 -10.67
CA SER A 586 3.83 -21.67 -10.57
C SER A 586 4.53 -22.98 -10.91
N ARG A 587 3.79 -24.09 -11.06
CA ARG A 587 4.31 -25.34 -11.65
C ARG A 587 4.31 -25.31 -13.18
N GLY A 588 3.39 -24.55 -13.79
CA GLY A 588 3.20 -24.48 -15.24
C GLY A 588 4.00 -23.39 -15.96
N TYR A 589 4.97 -22.74 -15.31
CA TYR A 589 5.68 -21.59 -15.90
C TYR A 589 6.75 -21.99 -16.93
N GLY A 590 7.29 -23.21 -16.84
CA GLY A 590 8.39 -23.71 -17.68
C GLY A 590 8.13 -23.60 -19.18
N PRO A 591 6.96 -24.02 -19.70
CA PRO A 591 6.61 -23.82 -21.11
C PRO A 591 6.62 -22.36 -21.57
N GLU A 592 6.08 -21.43 -20.78
CA GLU A 592 6.10 -19.99 -21.11
C GLU A 592 7.53 -19.44 -21.09
N HIS A 593 8.36 -19.94 -20.17
CA HIS A 593 9.77 -19.61 -20.10
C HIS A 593 10.54 -20.07 -21.35
N LEU A 594 10.39 -21.34 -21.72
CA LEU A 594 11.05 -21.94 -22.90
C LEU A 594 10.57 -21.32 -24.21
N GLY A 595 9.31 -20.90 -24.28
CA GLY A 595 8.76 -20.15 -25.41
C GLY A 595 9.21 -18.68 -25.47
N GLY A 596 9.90 -18.17 -24.44
CA GLY A 596 10.27 -16.75 -24.34
C GLY A 596 9.07 -15.82 -24.11
N GLU A 597 7.96 -16.35 -23.57
CA GLU A 597 6.68 -15.66 -23.36
C GLU A 597 6.37 -15.36 -21.89
N LEU A 598 7.29 -15.66 -20.98
CA LEU A 598 7.13 -15.39 -19.55
C LEU A 598 7.17 -13.88 -19.27
N ALA A 599 6.08 -13.35 -18.69
CA ALA A 599 5.97 -11.94 -18.30
C ALA A 599 6.83 -11.59 -17.08
N ASP A 600 7.29 -10.33 -16.96
CA ASP A 600 8.05 -9.84 -15.80
C ASP A 600 7.26 -10.04 -14.48
N ALA A 601 5.94 -9.90 -14.55
CA ALA A 601 5.03 -10.18 -13.45
C ALA A 601 3.73 -10.85 -13.93
N THR A 602 3.24 -11.81 -13.16
CA THR A 602 1.92 -12.46 -13.34
C THR A 602 1.06 -12.25 -12.11
N VAL A 603 -0.18 -11.79 -12.28
CA VAL A 603 -1.16 -11.59 -11.20
C VAL A 603 -2.38 -12.49 -11.43
N ILE A 604 -2.54 -13.47 -10.54
CA ILE A 604 -3.65 -14.42 -10.53
C ILE A 604 -4.85 -13.76 -9.81
N CYS A 605 -5.93 -13.56 -10.56
CA CYS A 605 -7.16 -12.89 -10.14
C CYS A 605 -8.32 -13.88 -10.09
N HIS A 606 -8.29 -14.82 -9.15
CA HIS A 606 -9.41 -15.74 -8.93
C HIS A 606 -10.56 -15.02 -8.20
N PRO A 607 -11.84 -15.21 -8.60
CA PRO A 607 -12.99 -14.50 -8.01
C PRO A 607 -13.19 -14.76 -6.52
N TRP A 608 -12.66 -15.88 -6.02
CA TRP A 608 -12.78 -16.34 -4.63
C TRP A 608 -11.42 -16.68 -4.01
N SER A 609 -10.36 -15.94 -4.36
CA SER A 609 -9.03 -16.16 -3.76
C SER A 609 -9.09 -15.96 -2.25
N LEU A 610 -8.40 -16.83 -1.50
CA LEU A 610 -8.44 -16.78 -0.04
C LEU A 610 -7.66 -15.58 0.51
N GLN A 611 -6.51 -15.30 -0.10
CA GLN A 611 -5.54 -14.36 0.45
C GLN A 611 -4.45 -14.01 -0.56
N PHE A 612 -3.64 -13.02 -0.22
CA PHE A 612 -2.42 -12.71 -0.97
C PHE A 612 -1.38 -13.83 -0.82
N ARG A 613 -0.78 -14.21 -1.95
CA ARG A 613 0.39 -15.08 -2.03
C ARG A 613 1.35 -14.59 -3.10
N MET A 614 2.63 -14.89 -2.94
CA MET A 614 3.68 -14.55 -3.90
C MET A 614 4.73 -15.66 -3.99
N THR A 615 5.27 -15.88 -5.18
CA THR A 615 6.56 -16.55 -5.39
C THR A 615 7.34 -15.89 -6.52
N VAL A 616 8.63 -16.19 -6.63
CA VAL A 616 9.46 -15.82 -7.79
C VAL A 616 9.90 -17.07 -8.55
N ARG A 617 10.09 -16.92 -9.86
CA ARG A 617 10.66 -17.92 -10.76
C ARG A 617 11.82 -17.34 -11.52
N GLU A 618 12.82 -18.17 -11.77
CA GLU A 618 13.90 -17.82 -12.71
C GLU A 618 13.34 -17.67 -14.12
N ALA A 619 13.87 -16.69 -14.84
CA ALA A 619 13.44 -16.28 -16.17
C ALA A 619 14.65 -16.05 -17.07
N ASP A 620 15.64 -16.92 -16.96
CA ASP A 620 16.93 -16.85 -17.65
C ASP A 620 16.80 -16.92 -19.17
N SER A 621 17.26 -15.90 -19.88
CA SER A 621 17.14 -15.85 -21.34
C SER A 621 18.41 -15.36 -22.00
N LYS A 622 18.74 -15.96 -23.15
CA LYS A 622 19.93 -15.58 -23.95
C LYS A 622 21.23 -15.57 -23.13
N GLY A 623 21.38 -16.54 -22.22
CA GLY A 623 22.56 -16.65 -21.33
C GLY A 623 22.64 -15.60 -20.22
N LYS A 624 21.56 -14.86 -19.95
CA LYS A 624 21.46 -13.91 -18.85
C LYS A 624 20.43 -14.37 -17.84
N ARG A 625 20.78 -14.29 -16.55
CA ARG A 625 19.83 -14.56 -15.46
C ARG A 625 18.69 -13.54 -15.46
N GLY A 626 17.51 -13.98 -15.11
CA GLY A 626 16.32 -13.14 -14.99
C GLY A 626 15.37 -13.65 -13.92
N SER A 627 14.43 -12.79 -13.51
CA SER A 627 13.40 -13.15 -12.52
C SER A 627 12.01 -12.70 -12.95
N ALA A 628 11.02 -13.59 -12.76
CA ALA A 628 9.61 -13.34 -12.99
C ALA A 628 8.84 -13.49 -11.67
N ARG A 629 7.98 -12.50 -11.36
CA ARG A 629 7.20 -12.49 -10.11
C ARG A 629 5.80 -13.04 -10.35
N VAL A 630 5.30 -13.88 -9.45
CA VAL A 630 3.94 -14.42 -9.52
C VAL A 630 3.19 -14.06 -8.25
N PHE A 631 2.04 -13.42 -8.39
CA PHE A 631 1.20 -12.95 -7.30
C PHE A 631 -0.20 -13.57 -7.38
N VAL A 632 -0.82 -13.82 -6.23
CA VAL A 632 -2.26 -14.03 -6.10
C VAL A 632 -2.88 -12.78 -5.49
N ALA A 633 -3.81 -12.14 -6.20
CA ALA A 633 -4.51 -10.97 -5.69
C ALA A 633 -5.61 -11.41 -4.70
N PRO A 634 -5.69 -10.85 -3.48
CA PRO A 634 -6.81 -11.08 -2.57
C PRO A 634 -8.11 -10.49 -3.14
N ILE A 635 -9.26 -10.91 -2.61
CA ILE A 635 -10.56 -10.34 -3.02
C ILE A 635 -10.89 -9.06 -2.24
N ALA A 636 -11.46 -8.07 -2.94
CA ALA A 636 -11.76 -6.73 -2.45
C ALA A 636 -13.17 -6.62 -1.83
N VAL A 637 -13.42 -7.41 -0.78
CA VAL A 637 -14.70 -7.44 -0.04
C VAL A 637 -14.52 -7.08 1.43
N ASP A 638 -15.59 -6.62 2.09
CA ASP A 638 -15.60 -6.36 3.52
C ASP A 638 -15.75 -7.67 4.31
N ASP A 639 -14.62 -8.27 4.67
CA ASP A 639 -14.53 -9.56 5.35
C ASP A 639 -15.18 -9.53 6.74
N VAL A 640 -14.98 -8.45 7.51
CA VAL A 640 -15.58 -8.28 8.84
C VAL A 640 -17.10 -8.24 8.76
N PHE A 641 -17.65 -7.45 7.84
CA PHE A 641 -19.10 -7.39 7.60
C PHE A 641 -19.64 -8.75 7.15
N LEU A 642 -19.00 -9.39 6.16
CA LEU A 642 -19.46 -10.66 5.62
C LEU A 642 -19.45 -11.78 6.66
N ARG A 643 -18.39 -11.91 7.48
CA ARG A 643 -18.33 -12.88 8.59
C ARG A 643 -19.48 -12.67 9.58
N SER A 644 -19.86 -11.42 9.85
CA SER A 644 -20.98 -11.07 10.73
C SER A 644 -22.34 -11.47 10.13
N VAL A 645 -22.64 -11.00 8.91
CA VAL A 645 -23.98 -11.18 8.31
C VAL A 645 -24.22 -12.58 7.73
N LEU A 646 -23.17 -13.35 7.47
CA LEU A 646 -23.25 -14.71 6.95
C LEU A 646 -23.10 -15.78 8.05
N LYS A 647 -22.93 -15.40 9.32
CA LYS A 647 -22.66 -16.33 10.44
C LYS A 647 -23.71 -17.44 10.58
N THR A 648 -24.97 -17.13 10.28
CA THR A 648 -26.12 -18.05 10.37
C THR A 648 -26.46 -18.75 9.06
N THR A 649 -25.76 -18.42 7.97
CA THR A 649 -26.04 -19.01 6.64
C THR A 649 -25.29 -20.33 6.45
N VAL A 650 -25.89 -21.26 5.69
CA VAL A 650 -25.24 -22.54 5.35
C VAL A 650 -24.01 -22.28 4.47
N ARG A 651 -22.82 -22.44 5.06
CA ARG A 651 -21.53 -22.04 4.47
C ARG A 651 -21.27 -22.63 3.07
N LYS A 652 -21.78 -23.84 2.79
CA LYS A 652 -21.48 -24.58 1.54
C LYS A 652 -22.24 -24.08 0.31
N SER A 653 -23.31 -23.29 0.46
CA SER A 653 -24.23 -22.95 -0.63
C SER A 653 -23.63 -21.99 -1.68
N HIS A 654 -22.63 -21.19 -1.33
CA HIS A 654 -21.97 -20.23 -2.23
C HIS A 654 -20.44 -20.18 -2.01
N PRO A 655 -19.60 -20.04 -3.05
CA PRO A 655 -18.14 -19.94 -2.91
C PRO A 655 -17.67 -18.82 -1.96
N LEU A 656 -18.26 -17.62 -2.03
CA LEU A 656 -17.95 -16.52 -1.11
C LEU A 656 -18.09 -16.92 0.37
N GLY A 657 -19.18 -17.63 0.73
CA GLY A 657 -19.38 -18.11 2.10
C GLY A 657 -18.30 -19.11 2.53
N ARG A 658 -17.85 -19.98 1.62
CA ARG A 658 -16.72 -20.89 1.88
C ARG A 658 -15.41 -20.14 2.08
N ALA A 659 -15.13 -19.14 1.25
CA ALA A 659 -13.90 -18.35 1.34
C ALA A 659 -13.85 -17.54 2.64
N VAL A 660 -14.89 -16.76 2.95
CA VAL A 660 -14.91 -15.85 4.11
C VAL A 660 -14.77 -16.56 5.45
N PHE A 661 -15.25 -17.80 5.56
CA PHE A 661 -15.14 -18.60 6.79
C PHE A 661 -13.90 -19.51 6.84
N ASP A 662 -13.03 -19.45 5.84
CA ASP A 662 -11.72 -20.09 5.93
C ASP A 662 -10.85 -19.37 6.99
N GLY A 663 -10.07 -20.16 7.75
CA GLY A 663 -9.23 -19.66 8.84
C GLY A 663 -8.05 -18.80 8.36
N THR A 664 -7.69 -18.91 7.08
CA THR A 664 -6.58 -18.17 6.48
C THR A 664 -7.05 -16.90 5.76
N PHE A 665 -8.33 -16.86 5.37
CA PHE A 665 -8.91 -15.81 4.54
C PHE A 665 -8.63 -14.39 5.04
N LYS A 666 -8.05 -13.57 4.15
CA LYS A 666 -7.91 -12.13 4.36
C LYS A 666 -8.16 -11.36 3.06
N SER A 667 -9.16 -10.47 3.11
CA SER A 667 -9.50 -9.55 2.03
C SER A 667 -8.48 -8.43 1.91
N GLY A 668 -8.47 -7.77 0.75
CA GLY A 668 -7.62 -6.62 0.50
C GLY A 668 -7.59 -6.20 -0.95
N VAL A 669 -6.72 -5.24 -1.25
CA VAL A 669 -6.47 -4.73 -2.60
C VAL A 669 -4.97 -4.84 -2.88
N LEU A 670 -4.62 -5.25 -4.10
CA LEU A 670 -3.23 -5.35 -4.53
C LEU A 670 -2.83 -4.06 -5.24
N ARG A 671 -1.69 -3.49 -4.88
CA ARG A 671 -1.08 -2.37 -5.62
C ARG A 671 0.27 -2.80 -6.14
N LEU A 672 0.44 -2.77 -7.46
CA LEU A 672 1.74 -2.97 -8.08
C LEU A 672 2.47 -1.63 -8.12
N SER A 673 3.76 -1.67 -7.83
CA SER A 673 4.65 -0.51 -7.88
C SER A 673 5.90 -0.86 -8.66
N CYS A 674 6.34 0.05 -9.53
CA CYS A 674 7.64 -0.04 -10.17
C CYS A 674 8.55 1.07 -9.66
N THR A 675 9.70 0.69 -9.10
CA THR A 675 10.72 1.63 -8.61
C THR A 675 12.06 1.38 -9.29
N ASN A 676 13.00 2.33 -9.18
CA ASN A 676 14.38 2.16 -9.62
C ASN A 676 14.54 1.70 -11.10
N GLY A 677 13.66 2.17 -11.99
CA GLY A 677 13.75 1.91 -13.42
C GLY A 677 13.40 0.47 -13.86
N GLY A 678 12.73 -0.32 -13.01
CA GLY A 678 12.26 -1.66 -13.41
C GLY A 678 11.84 -2.65 -12.32
N LEU A 679 11.91 -2.29 -11.04
CA LEU A 679 11.61 -3.19 -9.93
C LEU A 679 10.12 -3.20 -9.60
N ILE A 680 9.43 -4.24 -10.03
CA ILE A 680 8.00 -4.45 -9.77
C ILE A 680 7.81 -5.12 -8.40
N ASP A 681 7.25 -4.41 -7.44
CA ASP A 681 6.85 -4.98 -6.15
C ASP A 681 5.33 -4.90 -5.98
N ALA A 682 4.81 -5.70 -5.04
CA ALA A 682 3.40 -5.73 -4.71
C ALA A 682 3.17 -5.29 -3.25
N ASP A 683 2.30 -4.31 -3.10
CA ASP A 683 1.85 -3.80 -1.81
C ASP A 683 0.42 -4.30 -1.54
N VAL A 684 0.22 -4.96 -0.41
CA VAL A 684 -1.09 -5.52 -0.06
C VAL A 684 -1.78 -4.60 0.94
N LEU A 685 -2.79 -3.86 0.47
CA LEU A 685 -3.59 -2.99 1.32
C LEU A 685 -4.72 -3.78 1.97
N SER A 686 -4.77 -3.80 3.31
CA SER A 686 -5.94 -4.30 4.05
C SER A 686 -7.14 -3.40 3.80
N VAL A 687 -8.35 -3.95 3.87
CA VAL A 687 -9.59 -3.15 3.86
C VAL A 687 -9.59 -2.08 4.94
N GLU A 688 -9.04 -2.39 6.12
CA GLU A 688 -8.92 -1.47 7.24
C GLU A 688 -7.97 -0.29 6.94
N SER A 689 -6.91 -0.55 6.17
CA SER A 689 -5.85 0.43 5.87
C SER A 689 -6.18 1.43 4.76
N LEU A 690 -7.24 1.17 3.97
CA LEU A 690 -7.64 2.09 2.90
C LEU A 690 -7.96 3.47 3.48
N GLU A 691 -7.46 4.51 2.84
CA GLU A 691 -7.59 5.93 3.22
C GLU A 691 -6.97 6.33 4.55
N LYS A 692 -6.41 5.40 5.34
CA LYS A 692 -5.80 5.69 6.65
C LYS A 692 -4.61 6.61 6.57
N PHE A 693 -3.88 6.56 5.46
CA PHE A 693 -2.78 7.49 5.19
C PHE A 693 -3.22 8.97 5.23
N LYS A 694 -4.52 9.28 5.05
CA LYS A 694 -5.06 10.65 5.12
C LYS A 694 -4.99 11.24 6.53
N GLU A 695 -4.98 10.40 7.57
CA GLU A 695 -4.88 10.80 8.98
C GLU A 695 -3.49 11.37 9.32
N TYR A 696 -2.47 11.06 8.50
CA TYR A 696 -1.10 11.52 8.69
C TYR A 696 -0.91 12.92 8.07
N LYS A 697 -0.20 13.79 8.80
CA LYS A 697 0.13 15.14 8.34
C LYS A 697 1.02 15.06 7.10
N ASN A 698 0.74 15.91 6.12
CA ASN A 698 1.56 16.03 4.92
C ASN A 698 2.93 16.60 5.33
N PRO A 699 4.06 15.93 5.06
CA PRO A 699 5.35 16.59 5.14
C PRO A 699 5.30 17.79 4.19
N ARG A 700 5.73 18.99 4.64
CA ARG A 700 5.87 20.13 3.74
C ARG A 700 6.94 19.75 2.70
N MET A 701 6.52 19.44 1.48
CA MET A 701 7.46 19.24 0.37
C MET A 701 8.13 20.57 0.05
N GLN A 702 9.44 20.65 0.22
CA GLN A 702 10.24 21.65 -0.47
C GLN A 702 10.29 21.24 -1.95
N ASN A 703 10.03 22.19 -2.86
CA ASN A 703 10.38 22.11 -4.30
C ASN A 703 9.47 21.31 -5.25
N GLY A 704 8.15 21.22 -5.02
CA GLY A 704 7.16 20.98 -6.10
C GLY A 704 7.22 19.62 -6.81
N THR A 705 8.15 18.74 -6.47
CA THR A 705 8.25 17.37 -6.97
C THR A 705 7.44 16.48 -6.03
N ARG A 706 6.28 15.98 -6.52
CA ARG A 706 5.58 14.88 -5.84
C ARG A 706 6.57 13.70 -5.72
N CYS A 707 7.07 13.37 -4.53
CA CYS A 707 7.93 12.20 -4.35
C CYS A 707 7.46 11.24 -3.24
N ALA A 708 7.87 9.98 -3.44
CA ALA A 708 7.67 8.72 -2.73
C ALA A 708 6.23 8.18 -2.66
N LEU A 709 6.05 6.96 -3.17
CA LEU A 709 4.87 6.08 -3.11
C LEU A 709 4.12 6.07 -1.76
N TYR A 710 4.85 6.39 -0.68
CA TYR A 710 4.42 6.40 0.71
C TYR A 710 4.82 7.65 1.50
N GLY A 711 5.34 8.73 0.88
CA GLY A 711 5.82 9.93 1.61
C GLY A 711 4.78 10.58 2.54
N ARG A 712 3.50 10.25 2.35
CA ARG A 712 2.39 10.48 3.29
C ARG A 712 1.84 9.11 3.76
N GLY A 713 1.93 8.80 5.05
CA GLY A 713 1.47 7.53 5.63
C GLY A 713 2.17 7.17 6.94
N PRO A 714 1.95 5.95 7.47
CA PRO A 714 2.66 5.47 8.65
C PRO A 714 4.17 5.40 8.37
N LYS A 715 4.95 5.42 9.44
CA LYS A 715 6.33 4.99 9.37
C LYS A 715 6.43 3.47 9.33
N TYR A 716 7.59 2.93 9.00
CA TYR A 716 7.82 1.50 8.83
C TYR A 716 9.03 1.02 9.62
N LEU A 717 8.84 -0.10 10.31
CA LEU A 717 9.90 -0.96 10.80
C LEU A 717 10.40 -1.83 9.64
N TRP A 718 11.61 -1.57 9.17
CA TRP A 718 12.24 -2.32 8.09
C TRP A 718 13.16 -3.41 8.61
N ILE A 719 12.96 -4.63 8.11
CA ILE A 719 13.71 -5.83 8.46
C ILE A 719 14.40 -6.33 7.19
N HIS A 720 15.73 -6.40 7.18
CA HIS A 720 16.52 -6.97 6.09
C HIS A 720 16.73 -8.47 6.35
N THR A 721 16.23 -9.30 5.44
CA THR A 721 16.35 -10.75 5.50
C THR A 721 17.32 -11.23 4.42
N ALA A 722 18.41 -11.84 4.86
CA ALA A 722 19.48 -12.41 4.04
C ALA A 722 19.76 -13.82 4.57
N THR A 723 18.82 -14.72 4.33
CA THR A 723 18.57 -15.85 5.22
C THR A 723 19.46 -17.05 5.01
N ASP A 724 20.04 -17.22 3.82
CA ASP A 724 20.69 -18.48 3.44
C ASP A 724 21.88 -18.20 2.50
N GLN A 725 23.07 -17.95 3.04
CA GLN A 725 24.17 -17.29 2.32
C GLN A 725 25.18 -18.24 1.65
N HIS A 726 25.35 -19.47 2.17
CA HIS A 726 26.24 -20.52 1.65
C HIS A 726 27.68 -20.06 1.33
N TRP A 727 28.33 -19.34 2.24
CA TRP A 727 29.75 -19.02 2.08
C TRP A 727 30.60 -20.27 1.90
N GLY A 728 31.53 -20.21 0.94
CA GLY A 728 32.38 -21.33 0.53
C GLY A 728 31.73 -22.36 -0.40
N GLY A 729 30.43 -22.24 -0.71
CA GLY A 729 29.76 -23.13 -1.65
C GLY A 729 30.16 -22.89 -3.11
N ARG A 730 30.26 -23.98 -3.89
CA ARG A 730 30.57 -23.96 -5.33
C ARG A 730 29.56 -23.16 -6.16
N ALA A 731 28.28 -23.27 -5.79
CA ALA A 731 27.18 -22.58 -6.45
C ALA A 731 26.94 -21.15 -5.92
N LYS A 732 27.82 -20.62 -5.04
CA LYS A 732 27.63 -19.28 -4.47
C LYS A 732 27.74 -18.22 -5.57
N GLU A 733 26.77 -17.32 -5.59
CA GLU A 733 26.75 -16.24 -6.56
C GLU A 733 27.51 -15.03 -6.05
N PHE A 734 28.32 -14.49 -6.96
CA PHE A 734 29.11 -13.29 -6.74
C PHE A 734 28.81 -12.24 -7.82
N VAL A 735 28.90 -10.98 -7.41
CA VAL A 735 28.90 -9.82 -8.30
C VAL A 735 30.19 -9.03 -8.10
N THR A 736 30.73 -8.51 -9.19
CA THR A 736 31.93 -7.67 -9.15
C THR A 736 31.50 -6.23 -8.92
N SER A 737 31.91 -5.62 -7.82
CA SER A 737 31.58 -4.21 -7.56
C SER A 737 32.25 -3.30 -8.58
N ARG A 738 31.46 -2.63 -9.41
CA ARG A 738 31.92 -1.57 -10.32
C ARG A 738 31.58 -0.17 -9.79
N LEU A 739 30.97 -0.09 -8.61
CA LEU A 739 30.64 1.15 -7.94
C LEU A 739 31.92 1.89 -7.51
N PRO A 740 31.91 3.24 -7.51
CA PRO A 740 33.08 4.03 -7.13
C PRO A 740 33.36 3.93 -5.63
N GLY A 741 34.60 3.65 -5.23
CA GLY A 741 34.99 3.59 -3.81
C GLY A 741 36.10 2.57 -3.54
N GLU A 742 36.41 2.35 -2.27
CA GLU A 742 37.48 1.44 -1.83
C GLU A 742 37.24 -0.02 -2.22
N ARG A 743 35.98 -0.41 -2.42
CA ARG A 743 35.59 -1.77 -2.82
C ARG A 743 35.40 -1.98 -4.31
N LYS A 744 35.79 -1.01 -5.14
CA LYS A 744 35.74 -1.17 -6.59
C LYS A 744 36.62 -2.36 -7.00
N GLY A 745 36.08 -3.25 -7.83
CA GLY A 745 36.73 -4.48 -8.28
C GLY A 745 36.57 -5.67 -7.34
N MET A 746 36.04 -5.50 -6.13
CA MET A 746 35.85 -6.62 -5.20
C MET A 746 34.69 -7.53 -5.62
N ARG A 747 34.87 -8.85 -5.43
CA ARG A 747 33.81 -9.85 -5.55
C ARG A 747 32.97 -9.85 -4.29
N LEU A 748 31.67 -9.63 -4.42
CA LEU A 748 30.72 -9.52 -3.31
C LEU A 748 29.60 -10.55 -3.47
N GLY A 749 29.15 -11.16 -2.38
CA GLY A 749 27.91 -11.93 -2.40
C GLY A 749 26.70 -11.00 -2.50
N ALA A 750 25.50 -11.57 -2.65
CA ALA A 750 24.26 -10.79 -2.81
C ALA A 750 24.04 -9.79 -1.67
N THR A 751 24.23 -10.22 -0.41
CA THR A 751 24.06 -9.37 0.77
C THR A 751 25.11 -8.27 0.84
N GLU A 752 26.38 -8.60 0.56
CA GLU A 752 27.50 -7.65 0.63
C GLU A 752 27.41 -6.61 -0.48
N ALA A 753 26.92 -7.01 -1.66
CA ALA A 753 26.66 -6.09 -2.76
C ALA A 753 25.56 -5.09 -2.41
N VAL A 754 24.51 -5.53 -1.70
CA VAL A 754 23.47 -4.65 -1.18
C VAL A 754 23.99 -3.74 -0.07
N PHE A 755 24.87 -4.23 0.81
CA PHE A 755 25.59 -3.38 1.77
C PHE A 755 26.44 -2.32 1.08
N GLU A 756 27.09 -2.66 -0.03
CA GLU A 756 27.83 -1.69 -0.82
C GLU A 756 26.90 -0.63 -1.45
N LEU A 757 25.73 -1.03 -1.97
CA LEU A 757 24.70 -0.08 -2.41
C LEU A 757 24.21 0.83 -1.27
N MET A 758 24.14 0.33 -0.03
CA MET A 758 23.78 1.14 1.14
C MET A 758 24.88 2.15 1.46
N ARG A 759 26.17 1.77 1.36
CA ARG A 759 27.31 2.71 1.52
C ARG A 759 27.32 3.80 0.45
N GLN A 760 27.13 3.43 -0.82
CA GLN A 760 27.00 4.39 -1.91
C GLN A 760 25.81 5.34 -1.71
N GLY A 761 24.72 4.81 -1.16
CA GLY A 761 23.55 5.59 -0.75
C GLY A 761 23.74 6.40 0.54
N LYS A 762 24.95 6.39 1.14
CA LYS A 762 25.30 7.07 2.39
C LYS A 762 24.45 6.66 3.59
N LEU A 763 23.86 5.47 3.56
CA LEU A 763 22.98 5.00 4.63
C LEU A 763 23.72 4.63 5.92
N CYS A 764 25.05 4.42 5.85
CA CYS A 764 25.88 4.16 7.03
C CYS A 764 26.30 5.44 7.77
N GLU A 765 25.99 6.62 7.21
CA GLU A 765 26.18 7.90 7.90
C GLU A 765 25.13 8.08 9.01
N LYS A 766 25.39 9.02 9.93
CA LYS A 766 24.56 9.25 11.12
C LYS A 766 23.10 9.53 10.74
N ASP A 767 22.18 8.77 11.33
CA ASP A 767 20.71 8.89 11.17
C ASP A 767 20.15 8.58 9.77
N ALA A 768 20.98 8.15 8.81
CA ALA A 768 20.56 7.87 7.43
C ALA A 768 20.02 6.44 7.23
N MET A 769 20.46 5.49 8.06
CA MET A 769 20.09 4.07 7.93
C MET A 769 18.57 3.88 8.02
N ARG A 770 18.03 3.08 7.09
CA ARG A 770 16.58 2.81 6.98
C ARG A 770 16.16 1.48 7.59
N VAL A 771 17.10 0.54 7.69
CA VAL A 771 16.88 -0.81 8.22
C VAL A 771 17.02 -0.80 9.74
N HIS A 772 16.13 -1.51 10.42
CA HIS A 772 16.06 -1.54 11.88
C HIS A 772 16.45 -2.89 12.46
N LEU A 773 16.26 -3.98 11.70
CA LEU A 773 16.64 -5.34 12.08
C LEU A 773 17.28 -6.06 10.89
N PHE A 774 18.19 -6.97 11.18
CA PHE A 774 18.83 -7.87 10.23
C PHE A 774 18.68 -9.33 10.69
N ALA A 775 18.37 -10.22 9.75
CA ALA A 775 18.22 -11.64 10.03
C ALA A 775 18.86 -12.50 8.93
N THR A 776 19.76 -13.38 9.37
CA THR A 776 20.22 -14.55 8.62
C THR A 776 19.66 -15.76 9.35
N ASN A 777 18.72 -16.50 8.76
CA ASN A 777 17.93 -17.49 9.49
C ASN A 777 18.42 -18.92 9.31
N ASP A 778 19.21 -19.20 8.30
CA ASP A 778 19.66 -20.53 7.90
C ASP A 778 21.13 -20.45 7.43
N ASP A 779 21.61 -21.45 6.68
CA ASP A 779 23.02 -21.74 6.37
C ASP A 779 23.85 -20.51 5.96
N PRO A 780 24.62 -19.93 6.90
CA PRO A 780 25.62 -18.93 6.57
C PRO A 780 26.76 -19.52 5.73
N THR A 781 27.16 -20.77 5.99
CA THR A 781 28.18 -21.52 5.25
C THR A 781 27.61 -22.77 4.59
N GLN A 782 28.25 -23.27 3.54
CA GLN A 782 27.76 -24.42 2.77
C GLN A 782 27.91 -25.77 3.49
N GLY A 783 28.84 -25.88 4.45
CA GLY A 783 29.24 -27.15 5.07
C GLY A 783 29.84 -28.16 4.08
N GLN A 784 29.94 -29.42 4.50
CA GLN A 784 30.23 -30.60 3.66
C GLN A 784 28.96 -31.43 3.49
N ASN A 785 28.02 -30.95 2.68
CA ASN A 785 26.89 -31.77 2.27
C ASN A 785 27.40 -32.91 1.35
N PHE A 786 27.64 -34.11 1.89
CA PHE A 786 28.35 -35.25 1.26
C PHE A 786 27.93 -35.57 -0.20
N PRO A 787 26.66 -35.48 -0.61
CA PRO A 787 26.24 -35.72 -2.00
C PRO A 787 26.56 -34.58 -2.98
N ALA A 788 26.71 -33.34 -2.50
CA ALA A 788 26.95 -32.14 -3.33
C ALA A 788 28.42 -31.70 -3.32
N ARG A 789 29.19 -32.12 -2.31
CA ARG A 789 30.63 -31.81 -2.16
C ARG A 789 31.48 -32.24 -3.36
N THR A 790 31.15 -33.35 -4.01
CA THR A 790 31.96 -33.89 -5.12
C THR A 790 31.50 -33.43 -6.49
N GLN A 791 30.45 -32.61 -6.57
CA GLN A 791 29.90 -32.17 -7.85
C GLN A 791 30.52 -30.83 -8.25
N PRO A 792 31.21 -30.76 -9.40
CA PRO A 792 31.75 -29.50 -9.90
C PRO A 792 30.61 -28.56 -10.33
N ASP A 793 30.87 -27.25 -10.28
CA ASP A 793 29.95 -26.27 -10.87
C ASP A 793 29.84 -26.51 -12.39
N PRO A 794 28.65 -26.40 -13.01
CA PRO A 794 28.48 -26.63 -14.45
C PRO A 794 29.35 -25.74 -15.36
N HIS A 795 29.86 -24.63 -14.82
CA HIS A 795 30.73 -23.70 -15.52
C HIS A 795 32.20 -23.77 -15.07
N GLU A 796 32.56 -24.77 -14.27
CA GLU A 796 33.95 -25.08 -13.92
C GLU A 796 34.71 -25.58 -15.16
N ARG A 797 35.90 -25.02 -15.41
CA ARG A 797 36.82 -25.43 -16.49
C ARG A 797 37.96 -26.25 -15.93
N SER A 798 38.57 -27.10 -16.76
CA SER A 798 39.79 -27.80 -16.36
C SER A 798 40.93 -26.81 -16.05
N PHE A 799 41.89 -27.24 -15.23
CA PHE A 799 43.07 -26.42 -14.94
C PHE A 799 43.85 -26.08 -16.21
N HIS A 800 43.98 -27.04 -17.13
CA HIS A 800 44.66 -26.83 -18.40
C HIS A 800 43.97 -25.76 -19.25
N ASP A 801 42.63 -25.81 -19.38
CA ASP A 801 41.90 -24.80 -20.17
C ASP A 801 42.01 -23.40 -19.56
N THR A 802 41.97 -23.32 -18.22
CA THR A 802 42.14 -22.05 -17.47
C THR A 802 43.54 -21.48 -17.67
N GLU A 803 44.57 -22.34 -17.64
CA GLU A 803 45.96 -21.96 -17.91
C GLU A 803 46.15 -21.46 -19.36
N GLN A 804 45.61 -22.18 -20.35
CA GLN A 804 45.71 -21.79 -21.75
C GLN A 804 45.02 -20.45 -22.02
N GLU A 805 43.84 -20.22 -21.44
CA GLU A 805 43.13 -18.94 -21.54
C GLU A 805 43.92 -17.79 -20.90
N TRP A 806 44.49 -18.01 -19.72
CA TRP A 806 45.34 -17.04 -19.05
C TRP A 806 46.59 -16.69 -19.88
N LEU A 807 47.33 -17.68 -20.37
CA LEU A 807 48.51 -17.49 -21.21
C LEU A 807 48.16 -16.73 -22.49
N LYS A 808 47.00 -17.02 -23.10
CA LYS A 808 46.48 -16.31 -24.27
C LYS A 808 46.22 -14.84 -23.95
N MET A 809 45.52 -14.52 -22.85
CA MET A 809 45.25 -13.14 -22.43
C MET A 809 46.54 -12.39 -22.08
N LEU A 810 47.52 -13.05 -21.44
CA LEU A 810 48.82 -12.44 -21.18
C LEU A 810 49.60 -12.14 -22.47
N ALA A 811 49.57 -13.03 -23.46
CA ALA A 811 50.20 -12.78 -24.75
C ALA A 811 49.53 -11.61 -25.49
N GLU A 812 48.20 -11.49 -25.40
CA GLU A 812 47.43 -10.35 -25.92
C GLU A 812 47.81 -9.04 -25.22
N ALA A 813 47.91 -9.05 -23.89
CA ALA A 813 48.32 -7.88 -23.11
C ALA A 813 49.73 -7.41 -23.47
N LYS A 814 50.69 -8.35 -23.65
CA LYS A 814 52.07 -8.05 -24.05
C LYS A 814 52.17 -7.41 -25.44
N ARG A 815 51.27 -7.77 -26.36
CA ARG A 815 51.22 -7.24 -27.73
C ARG A 815 50.43 -5.92 -27.83
N THR A 816 49.66 -5.58 -26.80
CA THR A 816 48.85 -4.37 -26.78
C THR A 816 49.70 -3.18 -26.33
N GLU A 817 49.90 -2.19 -27.21
CA GLU A 817 50.70 -0.99 -26.93
C GLU A 817 49.96 0.05 -26.09
N ASP A 818 48.62 0.12 -26.19
CA ASP A 818 47.80 1.01 -25.38
C ASP A 818 47.80 0.54 -23.90
N PRO A 819 48.33 1.36 -22.95
CA PRO A 819 48.35 1.02 -21.54
C PRO A 819 46.97 0.73 -20.97
N LYS A 820 45.93 1.45 -21.42
CA LYS A 820 44.57 1.28 -20.89
C LYS A 820 43.95 -0.04 -21.36
N ALA A 821 44.04 -0.33 -22.66
CA ALA A 821 43.61 -1.63 -23.18
C ALA A 821 44.41 -2.79 -22.54
N ARG A 822 45.70 -2.61 -22.26
CA ARG A 822 46.53 -3.60 -21.56
C ARG A 822 46.02 -3.85 -20.13
N GLU A 823 45.72 -2.79 -19.37
CA GLU A 823 45.13 -2.91 -18.03
C GLU A 823 43.77 -3.63 -18.06
N GLU A 824 42.92 -3.33 -19.04
CA GLU A 824 41.62 -3.99 -19.22
C GLU A 824 41.78 -5.49 -19.53
N ILE A 825 42.78 -5.88 -20.33
CA ILE A 825 43.09 -7.30 -20.58
C ILE A 825 43.53 -8.00 -19.29
N VAL A 826 44.46 -7.40 -18.53
CA VAL A 826 44.96 -7.99 -17.27
C VAL A 826 43.86 -8.11 -16.23
N ALA A 827 42.99 -7.09 -16.11
CA ALA A 827 41.83 -7.13 -15.21
C ALA A 827 40.85 -8.24 -15.59
N ARG A 828 40.51 -8.38 -16.88
CA ARG A 828 39.66 -9.48 -17.38
C ARG A 828 40.26 -10.85 -17.09
N ALA A 829 41.57 -10.99 -17.25
CA ALA A 829 42.28 -12.23 -17.00
C ALA A 829 42.26 -12.61 -15.51
N GLY A 830 42.47 -11.63 -14.61
CA GLY A 830 42.33 -11.82 -13.17
C GLY A 830 40.91 -12.21 -12.75
N GLU A 831 39.90 -11.54 -13.30
CA GLU A 831 38.48 -11.86 -13.04
C GLU A 831 38.10 -13.27 -13.51
N ALA A 832 38.61 -13.71 -14.67
CA ALA A 832 38.38 -15.06 -15.19
C ALA A 832 38.96 -16.14 -14.26
N ILE A 833 40.19 -15.96 -13.78
CA ILE A 833 40.82 -16.88 -12.82
C ILE A 833 40.05 -16.90 -11.49
N LEU A 834 39.74 -15.73 -10.93
CA LEU A 834 39.00 -15.63 -9.66
C LEU A 834 37.64 -16.32 -9.76
N SER A 835 36.92 -16.14 -10.86
CA SER A 835 35.64 -16.83 -11.13
C SER A 835 35.81 -18.35 -11.14
N GLN A 836 36.89 -18.87 -11.71
CA GLN A 836 37.18 -20.31 -11.71
C GLN A 836 37.55 -20.84 -10.33
N LEU A 837 38.25 -20.06 -9.50
CA LEU A 837 38.51 -20.43 -8.10
C LEU A 837 37.22 -20.44 -7.27
N GLU A 838 36.33 -19.47 -7.47
CA GLU A 838 35.05 -19.40 -6.76
C GLU A 838 34.15 -20.61 -7.07
N LYS A 839 34.08 -21.03 -8.34
CA LYS A 839 33.29 -22.21 -8.78
C LYS A 839 33.75 -23.53 -8.17
N ARG A 840 35.02 -23.63 -7.77
CA ARG A 840 35.56 -24.81 -7.07
C ARG A 840 35.17 -24.85 -5.59
N GLY A 841 34.80 -23.70 -5.02
CA GLY A 841 34.40 -23.57 -3.62
C GLY A 841 35.51 -23.92 -2.63
N SER A 842 35.14 -24.12 -1.37
CA SER A 842 36.01 -24.71 -0.35
C SER A 842 35.32 -25.91 0.29
N ASP A 843 36.02 -27.04 0.36
CA ASP A 843 35.54 -28.24 1.04
C ASP A 843 35.79 -28.22 2.54
N PHE A 844 36.54 -27.24 3.05
CA PHE A 844 36.96 -27.19 4.44
C PHE A 844 36.06 -26.23 5.23
N PRO A 845 35.24 -26.70 6.18
CA PRO A 845 34.31 -25.86 6.92
C PRO A 845 34.96 -24.65 7.59
N HIS A 846 36.18 -24.81 8.12
CA HIS A 846 36.90 -23.71 8.75
C HIS A 846 37.19 -22.57 7.75
N GLU A 847 37.56 -22.86 6.50
CA GLU A 847 37.77 -21.83 5.48
C GLU A 847 36.46 -21.14 5.11
N GLN A 848 35.35 -21.89 5.01
CA GLN A 848 34.03 -21.33 4.76
C GLN A 848 33.61 -20.35 5.88
N MET A 849 33.80 -20.75 7.15
CA MET A 849 33.55 -19.90 8.31
C MET A 849 34.46 -18.67 8.33
N LEU A 850 35.74 -18.82 7.96
CA LEU A 850 36.66 -17.69 7.81
C LEU A 850 36.21 -16.71 6.72
N GLN A 851 35.67 -17.20 5.60
CA GLN A 851 35.07 -16.34 4.58
C GLN A 851 33.87 -15.57 5.13
N MET A 852 32.97 -16.23 5.87
CA MET A 852 31.83 -15.56 6.52
C MET A 852 32.31 -14.48 7.52
N ILE A 853 33.30 -14.81 8.37
CA ILE A 853 33.86 -13.86 9.34
C ILE A 853 34.52 -12.66 8.66
N THR A 854 35.33 -12.89 7.62
CA THR A 854 36.14 -11.83 7.00
C THR A 854 35.34 -11.01 6.01
N ARG A 855 34.59 -11.65 5.11
CA ARG A 855 33.89 -10.99 3.99
C ARG A 855 32.50 -10.47 4.35
N HIS A 856 31.81 -11.13 5.29
CA HIS A 856 30.48 -10.68 5.74
C HIS A 856 30.54 -9.92 7.07
N VAL A 857 31.08 -10.51 8.13
CA VAL A 857 31.00 -9.89 9.47
C VAL A 857 31.98 -8.73 9.61
N SER A 858 33.27 -8.98 9.43
CA SER A 858 34.34 -8.00 9.70
C SER A 858 34.30 -6.85 8.72
N ALA A 859 34.18 -7.16 7.43
CA ALA A 859 34.09 -6.14 6.40
C ALA A 859 32.86 -5.24 6.57
N ASN A 860 31.77 -5.67 7.21
CA ASN A 860 30.53 -4.90 7.24
C ASN A 860 30.11 -4.44 8.65
N ALA A 861 31.08 -4.35 9.58
CA ALA A 861 30.84 -3.87 10.94
C ALA A 861 30.24 -2.45 10.98
N ASP A 862 30.58 -1.59 10.01
CA ASP A 862 30.01 -0.25 9.83
C ASP A 862 28.49 -0.29 9.54
N VAL A 863 28.05 -1.20 8.68
CA VAL A 863 26.65 -1.39 8.33
C VAL A 863 25.86 -1.92 9.53
N PHE A 864 26.39 -2.93 10.24
CA PHE A 864 25.76 -3.46 11.45
C PHE A 864 25.66 -2.39 12.56
N SER A 865 26.72 -1.60 12.75
CA SER A 865 26.73 -0.44 13.64
C SER A 865 25.63 0.55 13.27
N ALA A 866 25.44 0.85 11.98
CA ALA A 866 24.38 1.75 11.51
C ALA A 866 22.96 1.18 11.73
N ILE A 867 22.74 -0.13 11.55
CA ILE A 867 21.45 -0.80 11.83
C ILE A 867 21.13 -0.75 13.33
N LEU A 868 22.09 -1.09 14.20
CA LEU A 868 21.94 -1.01 15.65
C LEU A 868 21.66 0.42 16.09
N SER A 869 22.37 1.39 15.51
CA SER A 869 22.14 2.82 15.73
C SER A 869 20.71 3.23 15.37
N ARG A 870 20.23 2.79 14.21
CA ARG A 870 18.86 3.09 13.77
C ARG A 870 17.83 2.52 14.72
N ASN A 871 18.02 1.27 15.13
CA ASN A 871 17.14 0.59 16.08
C ASN A 871 17.02 1.36 17.40
N GLN A 872 18.17 1.77 17.97
CA GLN A 872 18.24 2.54 19.21
C GLN A 872 17.63 3.94 19.05
N ASN A 873 17.93 4.65 17.96
CA ASN A 873 17.40 5.99 17.71
C ASN A 873 15.88 5.98 17.48
N ALA A 874 15.33 4.89 16.95
CA ALA A 874 13.90 4.68 16.82
C ALA A 874 13.21 4.28 18.15
N GLY A 875 13.98 3.99 19.21
CA GLY A 875 13.48 3.61 20.53
C GLY A 875 12.78 2.24 20.56
N LEU A 876 13.10 1.34 19.63
CA LEU A 876 12.41 0.05 19.50
C LEU A 876 12.67 -0.84 20.72
N ILE A 877 11.61 -1.46 21.23
CA ILE A 877 11.70 -2.41 22.36
C ILE A 877 11.60 -3.82 21.80
N ILE A 878 12.71 -4.55 21.83
CA ILE A 878 12.76 -5.97 21.46
C ILE A 878 12.72 -6.80 22.74
N ARG A 879 11.81 -7.78 22.78
CA ARG A 879 11.70 -8.75 23.87
C ARG A 879 11.82 -10.15 23.30
N GLY A 880 12.84 -10.89 23.73
CA GLY A 880 13.00 -12.30 23.41
C GLY A 880 12.02 -13.18 24.19
N VAL A 881 11.82 -14.42 23.75
CA VAL A 881 10.94 -15.41 24.43
C VAL A 881 11.29 -15.63 25.90
N GLY A 882 12.57 -15.55 26.27
CA GLY A 882 13.01 -15.70 27.66
C GLY A 882 12.42 -14.64 28.58
N GLU A 883 12.12 -13.43 28.07
CA GLU A 883 11.48 -12.36 28.84
C GLU A 883 9.99 -12.63 29.14
N PHE A 884 9.38 -13.65 28.49
CA PHE A 884 7.98 -14.04 28.74
C PHE A 884 7.85 -15.25 29.70
N GLY A 885 8.82 -16.16 29.70
CA GLY A 885 8.77 -17.40 30.50
C GLY A 885 9.81 -17.50 31.62
N ASN A 886 10.96 -16.85 31.46
CA ASN A 886 12.12 -16.91 32.35
C ASN A 886 12.50 -15.51 32.88
N ALA A 887 11.52 -14.61 33.03
CA ALA A 887 11.76 -13.22 33.45
C ALA A 887 12.53 -13.17 34.79
N GLU A 888 12.23 -14.09 35.71
CA GLU A 888 12.90 -14.24 37.02
C GLU A 888 14.36 -14.68 36.91
N HIS A 889 14.77 -15.27 35.78
CA HIS A 889 16.15 -15.69 35.48
C HIS A 889 16.83 -14.72 34.51
N GLY A 890 16.48 -13.43 34.58
CA GLY A 890 17.06 -12.40 33.72
C GLY A 890 16.64 -12.49 32.25
N GLY A 891 15.60 -13.28 31.92
CA GLY A 891 15.08 -13.40 30.56
C GLY A 891 15.98 -14.16 29.59
N HIS A 892 16.94 -14.95 30.09
CA HIS A 892 17.85 -15.72 29.24
C HIS A 892 17.13 -16.91 28.59
N ASP A 893 17.18 -16.97 27.26
CA ASP A 893 16.74 -18.10 26.45
C ASP A 893 17.50 -18.08 25.13
N THR A 894 18.00 -19.23 24.69
CA THR A 894 18.78 -19.33 23.44
C THR A 894 17.95 -19.03 22.20
N ARG A 895 16.62 -19.00 22.29
CA ARG A 895 15.70 -18.66 21.19
C ARG A 895 15.32 -17.18 21.18
N ASN A 896 15.96 -16.34 21.98
CA ASN A 896 15.67 -14.91 22.02
C ASN A 896 15.89 -14.26 20.64
N VAL A 897 14.96 -13.39 20.24
CA VAL A 897 15.13 -12.52 19.07
C VAL A 897 15.88 -11.25 19.45
N GLY A 898 16.77 -10.79 18.57
CA GLY A 898 17.53 -9.54 18.69
C GLY A 898 17.35 -8.62 17.49
N VAL A 899 18.18 -7.58 17.42
CA VAL A 899 18.28 -6.66 16.28
C VAL A 899 19.01 -7.31 15.11
N VAL A 900 20.15 -7.94 15.40
CA VAL A 900 20.95 -8.70 14.44
C VAL A 900 20.89 -10.17 14.88
N ASN A 901 20.37 -11.01 14.00
CA ASN A 901 20.13 -12.43 14.29
C ASN A 901 21.00 -13.28 13.34
N PHE A 902 21.97 -14.00 13.89
CA PHE A 902 22.81 -14.95 13.15
C PHE A 902 22.33 -16.38 13.38
N GLY A 903 21.66 -16.94 12.40
CA GLY A 903 21.17 -18.30 12.42
C GLY A 903 22.28 -19.33 12.23
N SER A 904 21.90 -20.58 12.39
CA SER A 904 22.72 -21.74 12.05
C SER A 904 21.81 -22.74 11.38
N GLY A 905 22.17 -23.11 10.16
CA GLY A 905 21.42 -24.06 9.37
C GLY A 905 21.92 -25.48 9.55
N ASN A 906 21.37 -26.38 8.76
CA ASN A 906 21.63 -27.81 8.89
C ASN A 906 22.89 -28.27 8.13
N HIS A 907 23.44 -27.49 7.21
CA HIS A 907 24.55 -27.92 6.36
C HIS A 907 25.83 -28.15 7.19
N LEU A 908 26.19 -27.18 8.04
CA LEU A 908 27.35 -27.34 8.92
C LEU A 908 27.10 -28.40 9.99
N GLY A 909 25.89 -28.46 10.56
CA GLY A 909 25.51 -29.48 11.55
C GLY A 909 25.68 -30.91 11.03
N ASN A 910 25.37 -31.16 9.76
CA ASN A 910 25.55 -32.46 9.12
C ASN A 910 27.03 -32.80 8.77
N THR A 911 27.97 -31.87 8.99
CA THR A 911 29.37 -32.02 8.59
C THR A 911 30.29 -32.53 9.70
N VAL A 912 30.04 -32.16 10.96
CA VAL A 912 30.97 -32.38 12.09
C VAL A 912 30.27 -33.05 13.29
N ASP A 913 29.62 -34.19 13.09
CA ASP A 913 28.82 -34.91 14.10
C ASP A 913 27.76 -34.05 14.84
N GLY A 914 27.39 -32.90 14.27
CA GLY A 914 26.51 -31.92 14.90
C GLY A 914 27.13 -31.12 16.05
N GLU A 915 28.45 -31.17 16.23
CA GLU A 915 29.14 -30.60 17.40
C GLU A 915 29.36 -29.08 17.32
N ILE A 916 29.41 -28.52 16.11
CA ILE A 916 29.69 -27.09 15.88
C ILE A 916 28.45 -26.36 15.38
N ILE A 917 28.13 -25.25 16.05
CA ILE A 917 27.08 -24.31 15.65
C ILE A 917 27.72 -22.96 15.34
N GLU A 918 27.63 -22.49 14.11
CA GLU A 918 28.42 -21.34 13.62
C GLU A 918 27.90 -19.96 14.04
N GLY A 919 26.58 -19.79 14.18
CA GLY A 919 25.93 -18.52 14.49
C GLY A 919 26.50 -17.82 15.75
N PRO A 920 26.70 -18.53 16.87
CA PRO A 920 27.34 -17.98 18.07
C PRO A 920 28.72 -17.37 17.83
N PHE A 921 29.55 -17.96 16.96
CA PHE A 921 30.87 -17.43 16.65
C PHE A 921 30.77 -16.09 15.89
N TYR A 922 29.84 -15.98 14.94
CA TYR A 922 29.62 -14.75 14.19
C TYR A 922 29.08 -13.62 15.07
N ALA A 923 28.12 -13.95 15.96
CA ALA A 923 27.59 -13.00 16.92
C ALA A 923 28.69 -12.49 17.88
N LEU A 924 29.49 -13.39 18.44
CA LEU A 924 30.60 -13.03 19.33
C LEU A 924 31.65 -12.16 18.63
N HIS A 925 32.03 -12.52 17.41
CA HIS A 925 33.01 -11.77 16.64
C HIS A 925 32.51 -10.35 16.31
N LEU A 926 31.25 -10.22 15.85
CA LEU A 926 30.66 -8.91 15.59
C LEU A 926 30.61 -8.03 16.86
N ARG A 927 30.18 -8.59 17.99
CA ARG A 927 30.16 -7.87 19.28
C ARG A 927 31.56 -7.34 19.63
N THR A 928 32.59 -8.17 19.45
CA THR A 928 33.98 -7.81 19.74
C THR A 928 34.47 -6.66 18.87
N LEU A 929 34.20 -6.72 17.56
CA LEU A 929 34.54 -5.64 16.63
C LEU A 929 33.82 -4.33 16.99
N LEU A 930 32.53 -4.41 17.30
CA LEU A 930 31.74 -3.23 17.65
C LEU A 930 32.22 -2.60 18.97
N LEU A 931 32.58 -3.39 19.99
CA LEU A 931 33.17 -2.90 21.24
C LEU A 931 34.47 -2.10 21.02
N GLY A 932 35.20 -2.41 19.94
CA GLY A 932 36.37 -1.62 19.53
C GLY A 932 36.02 -0.26 18.92
N MET A 933 34.78 -0.06 18.45
CA MET A 933 34.33 1.21 17.86
C MET A 933 33.94 2.21 18.95
N PRO A 934 34.33 3.50 18.83
CA PRO A 934 34.06 4.53 19.85
C PRO A 934 32.60 4.63 20.32
N LYS A 935 31.64 4.34 19.44
CA LYS A 935 30.21 4.42 19.75
C LYS A 935 29.75 3.35 20.75
N TRP A 936 30.34 2.16 20.72
CA TRP A 936 29.85 1.01 21.48
C TRP A 936 30.79 0.59 22.62
N GLN A 937 31.85 1.37 22.87
CA GLN A 937 32.74 1.13 24.01
C GLN A 937 31.94 1.15 25.32
N GLY A 938 32.10 0.10 26.13
CA GLY A 938 31.38 -0.06 27.40
C GLY A 938 29.97 -0.66 27.28
N GLU A 939 29.42 -0.82 26.07
CA GLU A 939 28.03 -1.26 25.84
C GLU A 939 27.87 -2.79 25.73
N LYS A 940 28.69 -3.56 26.45
CA LYS A 940 28.75 -5.03 26.31
C LYS A 940 27.40 -5.71 26.52
N ALA A 941 26.72 -5.39 27.62
CA ALA A 941 25.42 -6.00 27.95
C ALA A 941 24.34 -5.65 26.92
N LEU A 942 24.36 -4.42 26.39
CA LEU A 942 23.45 -4.00 25.34
C LEU A 942 23.72 -4.78 24.05
N LEU A 943 24.98 -4.88 23.60
CA LEU A 943 25.34 -5.63 22.39
C LEU A 943 25.02 -7.13 22.51
N GLU A 944 25.17 -7.74 23.69
CA GLU A 944 24.77 -9.12 23.95
C GLU A 944 23.26 -9.34 23.80
N LYS A 945 22.44 -8.36 24.19
CA LYS A 945 20.98 -8.39 24.00
C LYS A 945 20.58 -8.14 22.53
N LEU A 946 21.25 -7.23 21.83
CA LEU A 946 20.84 -6.81 20.48
C LEU A 946 21.38 -7.71 19.37
N ILE A 947 22.52 -8.36 19.56
CA ILE A 947 23.15 -9.24 18.57
C ILE A 947 23.07 -10.66 19.11
N VAL A 948 22.30 -11.54 18.48
CA VAL A 948 22.00 -12.87 19.01
C VAL A 948 22.21 -13.96 17.97
N ALA A 949 22.39 -15.19 18.44
CA ALA A 949 22.45 -16.39 17.62
C ALA A 949 21.38 -17.38 18.08
N PRO A 950 20.13 -17.26 17.58
CA PRO A 950 18.99 -17.94 18.16
C PRO A 950 18.96 -19.43 17.77
N LEU A 951 18.79 -20.33 18.75
CA LEU A 951 18.89 -21.78 18.55
C LEU A 951 17.80 -22.58 19.26
N TYR A 952 17.26 -23.58 18.55
CA TYR A 952 16.41 -24.63 19.10
C TYR A 952 16.80 -25.98 18.48
N SER A 953 17.25 -26.92 19.31
CA SER A 953 17.67 -28.27 18.89
C SER A 953 18.68 -28.27 17.71
N GLY A 954 19.64 -27.34 17.73
CA GLY A 954 20.73 -27.26 16.74
C GLY A 954 20.40 -26.47 15.46
N THR A 955 19.18 -25.98 15.28
CA THR A 955 18.78 -25.16 14.12
C THR A 955 18.31 -23.78 14.55
N ALA A 956 18.37 -22.81 13.63
CA ALA A 956 17.94 -21.46 13.96
C ALA A 956 16.42 -21.37 14.21
N MET A 957 16.09 -20.85 15.38
CA MET A 957 14.71 -20.56 15.76
C MET A 957 14.69 -19.42 16.79
N ALA A 958 14.10 -18.30 16.40
CA ALA A 958 13.94 -17.12 17.22
C ALA A 958 12.48 -16.79 17.45
N TRP A 959 12.12 -16.52 18.71
CA TRP A 959 10.80 -16.01 19.10
C TRP A 959 10.91 -14.75 19.94
N GLY A 960 9.94 -13.87 19.75
CA GLY A 960 9.74 -12.72 20.60
C GLY A 960 8.82 -11.70 19.98
N THR A 961 8.99 -10.46 20.41
CA THR A 961 8.20 -9.33 19.94
C THR A 961 9.06 -8.11 19.70
N VAL A 962 8.64 -7.27 18.76
CA VAL A 962 9.18 -5.91 18.57
C VAL A 962 8.05 -4.90 18.75
N LYS A 963 8.25 -3.96 19.66
CA LYS A 963 7.29 -2.90 19.96
C LYS A 963 7.86 -1.55 19.53
N VAL A 964 7.07 -0.81 18.76
CA VAL A 964 7.37 0.57 18.39
C VAL A 964 6.90 1.52 19.50
N PRO A 965 7.67 2.56 19.89
CA PRO A 965 7.22 3.55 20.86
C PRO A 965 5.89 4.18 20.48
N HIS A 966 4.92 4.12 21.40
CA HIS A 966 3.53 4.58 21.17
C HIS A 966 2.80 3.94 19.97
N GLY A 967 3.37 2.87 19.38
CA GLY A 967 2.84 2.16 18.23
C GLY A 967 2.45 0.72 18.54
N TYR A 968 2.43 -0.11 17.49
CA TYR A 968 2.02 -1.51 17.56
C TYR A 968 3.14 -2.43 18.06
N GLU A 969 2.76 -3.59 18.61
CA GLU A 969 3.67 -4.66 19.00
C GLU A 969 3.47 -5.87 18.08
N TYR A 970 4.50 -6.18 17.29
CA TYR A 970 4.51 -7.30 16.37
C TYR A 970 5.12 -8.54 17.01
N GLY A 971 4.56 -9.72 16.70
CA GLY A 971 5.23 -11.00 16.96
C GLY A 971 6.30 -11.28 15.92
N LEU A 972 7.42 -11.88 16.32
CA LEU A 972 8.50 -12.33 15.44
C LEU A 972 8.72 -13.84 15.61
N ASP A 973 8.70 -14.57 14.51
CA ASP A 973 9.04 -16.01 14.41
C ASP A 973 10.03 -16.20 13.27
N LEU A 974 11.33 -16.26 13.59
CA LEU A 974 12.41 -16.39 12.61
C LEU A 974 12.91 -17.83 12.66
N ARG A 975 12.90 -18.56 11.55
CA ARG A 975 13.30 -19.98 11.51
C ARG A 975 14.20 -20.29 10.33
N ALA A 976 15.03 -21.32 10.49
CA ALA A 976 15.74 -21.99 9.41
C ALA A 976 14.75 -22.47 8.33
N SER A 977 14.02 -23.55 8.57
CA SER A 977 13.10 -24.13 7.58
C SER A 977 11.61 -23.94 7.94
N PRO A 978 10.70 -23.92 6.95
CA PRO A 978 9.27 -24.03 7.23
C PRO A 978 8.95 -25.37 7.91
N PRO A 979 8.06 -25.41 8.93
CA PRO A 979 7.77 -26.65 9.68
C PRO A 979 7.20 -27.79 8.83
N ARG A 980 6.54 -27.43 7.72
CA ARG A 980 6.02 -28.37 6.74
C ARG A 980 6.02 -27.68 5.38
N MET A 981 6.49 -28.41 4.38
CA MET A 981 6.41 -27.97 2.99
C MET A 981 5.33 -28.77 2.27
N ALA A 982 4.53 -28.11 1.42
CA ALA A 982 3.50 -28.79 0.62
C ALA A 982 3.94 -29.05 -0.83
N GLY A 983 4.90 -28.27 -1.33
CA GLY A 983 5.50 -28.46 -2.65
C GLY A 983 6.21 -27.20 -3.14
N TRP A 984 7.00 -27.34 -4.21
CA TRP A 984 7.83 -26.25 -4.75
C TRP A 984 7.05 -25.14 -5.49
N GLY A 985 5.80 -25.43 -5.89
CA GLY A 985 4.89 -24.45 -6.49
C GLY A 985 4.50 -23.32 -5.53
N ASP A 986 4.44 -23.62 -4.24
CA ASP A 986 4.10 -22.68 -3.16
C ASP A 986 4.77 -23.18 -1.86
N PRO A 987 6.03 -22.76 -1.62
CA PRO A 987 6.82 -23.28 -0.51
C PRO A 987 6.20 -23.06 0.88
N LEU A 988 5.38 -22.00 1.02
CA LEU A 988 4.77 -21.60 2.29
C LEU A 988 3.39 -22.23 2.55
N LEU A 989 2.79 -22.90 1.55
CA LEU A 989 1.48 -23.53 1.68
C LEU A 989 1.41 -24.50 2.87
N GLY A 990 2.45 -25.32 3.06
CA GLY A 990 2.52 -26.28 4.16
C GLY A 990 2.61 -25.60 5.53
N ALA A 991 3.37 -24.50 5.63
CA ALA A 991 3.53 -23.73 6.86
C ALA A 991 2.21 -23.06 7.28
N VAL A 992 1.48 -22.47 6.33
CA VAL A 992 0.17 -21.84 6.58
C VAL A 992 -0.85 -22.87 7.09
N ARG A 993 -0.95 -24.03 6.43
CA ARG A 993 -1.86 -25.11 6.84
C ARG A 993 -1.51 -25.65 8.22
N ASN A 994 -0.22 -25.81 8.50
CA ASN A 994 0.27 -26.30 9.79
C ASN A 994 -0.07 -25.32 10.93
N ASP A 995 0.10 -24.01 10.72
CA ASP A 995 -0.23 -23.02 11.74
C ASP A 995 -1.74 -22.96 12.04
N SER A 996 -2.58 -23.07 11.01
CA SER A 996 -4.04 -23.14 11.19
C SER A 996 -4.46 -24.35 12.03
N GLN A 997 -3.69 -25.45 11.98
CA GLN A 997 -3.94 -26.66 12.77
C GLN A 997 -3.38 -26.56 14.19
N ARG A 998 -2.18 -25.98 14.35
CA ARG A 998 -1.48 -25.92 15.65
C ARG A 998 -2.00 -24.81 16.58
N GLY A 999 -2.54 -23.72 16.03
CA GLY A 999 -2.92 -22.54 16.80
C GLY A 999 -1.72 -21.86 17.50
N ASN A 1000 -2.00 -21.08 18.55
CA ASN A 1000 -1.00 -20.31 19.29
C ASN A 1000 -0.45 -21.06 20.51
N TYR A 1001 0.36 -22.08 20.28
CA TYR A 1001 0.95 -22.88 21.37
C TYR A 1001 1.96 -22.09 22.23
N SER A 1002 2.58 -21.04 21.69
CA SER A 1002 3.58 -20.25 22.42
C SER A 1002 2.95 -19.23 23.36
N ARG A 1003 1.67 -18.87 23.19
CA ARG A 1003 0.94 -17.77 23.86
C ARG A 1003 1.52 -16.37 23.60
N ILE A 1004 2.80 -16.25 23.27
CA ILE A 1004 3.54 -15.00 22.96
C ILE A 1004 2.86 -14.21 21.84
N PHE A 1005 2.27 -14.89 20.85
CA PHE A 1005 1.71 -14.26 19.65
C PHE A 1005 0.23 -13.86 19.79
N GLU A 1006 -0.36 -14.02 20.98
CA GLU A 1006 -1.78 -13.74 21.19
C GLU A 1006 -2.09 -12.26 20.93
N GLY A 1007 -3.15 -11.98 20.16
CA GLY A 1007 -3.58 -10.62 19.82
C GLY A 1007 -2.64 -9.83 18.89
N ARG A 1008 -1.58 -10.46 18.37
CA ARG A 1008 -0.54 -9.81 17.57
C ARG A 1008 -0.47 -10.37 16.16
N LEU A 1009 -0.36 -9.50 15.16
CA LEU A 1009 0.08 -9.95 13.85
C LEU A 1009 1.55 -10.38 13.95
N THR A 1010 1.84 -11.60 13.50
CA THR A 1010 3.19 -12.17 13.58
C THR A 1010 3.87 -12.17 12.23
N LEU A 1011 5.10 -11.65 12.16
CA LEU A 1011 5.99 -11.85 11.02
C LEU A 1011 6.71 -13.19 11.20
N LYS A 1012 6.51 -14.09 10.24
CA LYS A 1012 7.16 -15.40 10.18
C LYS A 1012 8.14 -15.42 9.02
N THR A 1013 9.41 -15.66 9.29
CA THR A 1013 10.44 -15.72 8.25
C THR A 1013 11.11 -17.10 8.22
N TYR A 1014 11.41 -17.58 7.01
CA TYR A 1014 12.10 -18.85 6.76
C TYR A 1014 13.31 -18.63 5.86
N GLY A 1015 14.41 -19.33 6.13
CA GLY A 1015 15.63 -19.26 5.33
C GLY A 1015 15.83 -20.37 4.31
N ASP A 1016 15.50 -21.61 4.68
CA ASP A 1016 15.64 -22.79 3.84
C ASP A 1016 14.61 -22.80 2.70
N LYS A 1017 14.89 -23.59 1.67
CA LYS A 1017 14.12 -23.86 0.43
C LYS A 1017 14.36 -22.86 -0.70
N HIS A 1018 15.25 -21.89 -0.53
CA HIS A 1018 15.86 -21.11 -1.62
C HIS A 1018 14.88 -20.36 -2.57
N PHE A 1019 13.66 -20.07 -2.12
CA PHE A 1019 12.66 -19.32 -2.91
C PHE A 1019 12.29 -18.00 -2.25
N PHE A 1020 12.08 -16.96 -3.06
CA PHE A 1020 11.28 -15.84 -2.58
C PHE A 1020 9.82 -16.27 -2.53
N ALA A 1021 9.21 -16.25 -1.34
CA ALA A 1021 7.79 -16.52 -1.18
C ALA A 1021 7.18 -15.67 -0.08
N ALA A 1022 5.91 -15.29 -0.23
CA ALA A 1022 5.19 -14.60 0.82
C ALA A 1022 3.70 -14.95 0.85
N VAL A 1023 3.10 -14.90 2.04
CA VAL A 1023 1.67 -15.14 2.25
C VAL A 1023 1.16 -14.20 3.34
N ARG A 1024 0.03 -13.55 3.11
CA ARG A 1024 -0.65 -12.74 4.14
C ARG A 1024 -1.93 -13.43 4.58
N THR A 1025 -2.03 -13.79 5.85
CA THR A 1025 -3.27 -14.30 6.46
C THR A 1025 -3.87 -13.22 7.38
N GLN A 1026 -4.98 -13.53 8.05
CA GLN A 1026 -5.56 -12.64 9.07
C GLN A 1026 -4.69 -12.48 10.33
N TYR A 1027 -3.79 -13.43 10.63
CA TYR A 1027 -3.02 -13.47 11.90
C TYR A 1027 -1.50 -13.45 11.72
N ALA A 1028 -0.99 -13.74 10.53
CA ALA A 1028 0.45 -13.74 10.25
C ALA A 1028 0.78 -13.31 8.82
N PHE A 1029 1.96 -12.72 8.68
CA PHE A 1029 2.63 -12.50 7.40
C PHE A 1029 3.82 -13.46 7.32
N TYR A 1030 3.77 -14.38 6.37
CA TYR A 1030 4.82 -15.37 6.11
C TYR A 1030 5.72 -14.86 5.01
N HIS A 1031 7.02 -15.02 5.17
CA HIS A 1031 8.04 -14.62 4.22
C HIS A 1031 9.16 -15.65 4.17
N MET A 1032 9.65 -15.92 2.97
CA MET A 1032 10.83 -16.74 2.71
C MET A 1032 11.73 -15.93 1.79
N CYS A 1033 12.99 -15.80 2.18
CA CYS A 1033 13.99 -15.13 1.35
C CYS A 1033 14.74 -16.18 0.52
N ALA A 1034 15.20 -15.76 -0.66
CA ALA A 1034 16.05 -16.56 -1.53
C ALA A 1034 17.43 -16.86 -0.90
N ALA A 1035 18.16 -17.77 -1.54
CA ALA A 1035 19.51 -18.16 -1.16
C ALA A 1035 20.58 -17.22 -1.75
N GLY A 1036 21.83 -17.39 -1.32
CA GLY A 1036 23.04 -16.81 -1.88
C GLY A 1036 23.65 -17.64 -3.00
N THR A 1037 23.03 -18.77 -3.34
CA THR A 1037 23.47 -19.73 -4.37
C THR A 1037 22.57 -19.70 -5.59
N HIS A 1038 23.13 -20.03 -6.75
CA HIS A 1038 22.36 -20.33 -7.96
C HIS A 1038 21.82 -21.77 -7.93
N THR A 1039 21.25 -22.21 -9.04
CA THR A 1039 20.69 -23.57 -9.16
C THR A 1039 21.81 -24.60 -9.15
N ASP A 1040 21.89 -25.36 -8.06
CA ASP A 1040 22.88 -26.42 -7.86
C ASP A 1040 22.36 -27.79 -8.35
N CYS A 1041 23.05 -28.86 -7.95
CA CYS A 1041 22.71 -30.23 -8.28
C CYS A 1041 21.27 -30.65 -7.93
N TYR A 1042 20.61 -29.93 -7.01
CA TYR A 1042 19.20 -30.20 -6.72
C TYR A 1042 18.34 -29.79 -7.91
N GLY A 1043 18.58 -28.64 -8.54
CA GLY A 1043 17.85 -28.25 -9.75
C GLY A 1043 17.97 -29.26 -10.89
N GLU A 1044 19.17 -29.82 -11.09
CA GLU A 1044 19.42 -30.83 -12.12
C GLU A 1044 18.73 -32.18 -11.86
N ARG A 1045 18.33 -32.45 -10.61
CA ARG A 1045 17.59 -33.67 -10.21
C ARG A 1045 16.06 -33.50 -10.29
N GLY A 1046 15.58 -32.51 -11.04
CA GLY A 1046 14.15 -32.28 -11.28
C GLY A 1046 13.46 -31.35 -10.27
N PHE A 1047 14.23 -30.62 -9.46
CA PHE A 1047 13.71 -29.57 -8.59
C PHE A 1047 13.62 -28.24 -9.35
N PRO A 1048 12.66 -27.36 -9.03
CA PRO A 1048 12.63 -26.04 -9.68
C PRO A 1048 13.91 -25.26 -9.37
N PRO A 1049 14.41 -24.47 -10.34
CA PRO A 1049 15.60 -23.64 -10.16
C PRO A 1049 15.49 -22.69 -8.95
N ASN A 1050 16.61 -22.52 -8.24
CA ASN A 1050 16.69 -21.70 -7.02
C ASN A 1050 16.49 -20.22 -7.36
N ASN A 1051 15.94 -19.43 -6.43
CA ASN A 1051 16.10 -17.99 -6.50
C ASN A 1051 17.38 -17.58 -5.76
N THR A 1052 18.00 -16.50 -6.22
CA THR A 1052 19.14 -15.88 -5.52
C THR A 1052 18.85 -14.42 -5.21
N GLY A 1053 19.17 -13.95 -4.01
CA GLY A 1053 19.10 -12.53 -3.65
C GLY A 1053 18.76 -12.25 -2.19
N VAL A 1054 18.31 -11.04 -1.90
CA VAL A 1054 17.89 -10.62 -0.55
C VAL A 1054 16.51 -9.97 -0.55
N SER A 1055 15.94 -9.76 0.63
CA SER A 1055 14.62 -9.13 0.74
C SER A 1055 14.46 -8.27 1.99
N PHE A 1056 13.47 -7.38 1.95
CA PHE A 1056 13.14 -6.45 3.02
C PHE A 1056 11.65 -6.49 3.31
N VAL A 1057 11.31 -6.59 4.59
CA VAL A 1057 9.92 -6.54 5.07
C VAL A 1057 9.71 -5.24 5.85
N GLY A 1058 8.77 -4.42 5.40
CA GLY A 1058 8.34 -3.19 6.05
C GLY A 1058 7.02 -3.41 6.80
N LEU A 1059 7.08 -3.33 8.13
CA LEU A 1059 5.91 -3.42 9.00
C LEU A 1059 5.46 -2.01 9.42
N PRO A 1060 4.19 -1.63 9.20
CA PRO A 1060 3.72 -0.29 9.55
C PRO A 1060 3.77 -0.06 11.07
N ALA A 1061 4.42 1.02 11.51
CA ALA A 1061 4.72 1.31 12.91
C ALA A 1061 3.46 1.36 13.82
N ASP A 1062 2.36 1.88 13.29
CA ASP A 1062 1.08 2.02 14.01
C ASP A 1062 0.19 0.78 13.89
N GLY A 1063 0.67 -0.30 13.26
CA GLY A 1063 -0.01 -1.59 13.13
C GLY A 1063 -0.57 -1.87 11.72
N PRO A 1064 -0.98 -3.12 11.44
CA PRO A 1064 -1.38 -3.56 10.09
C PRO A 1064 -2.67 -2.93 9.55
N GLU A 1065 -3.42 -2.23 10.40
CA GLU A 1065 -4.59 -1.44 10.00
C GLU A 1065 -4.21 -0.03 9.54
N SER A 1066 -2.98 0.44 9.82
CA SER A 1066 -2.56 1.81 9.54
C SER A 1066 -1.99 2.00 8.12
N GLY A 1067 -1.50 0.92 7.51
CA GLY A 1067 -0.89 0.90 6.18
C GLY A 1067 -0.61 -0.52 5.67
N PRO A 1068 -0.14 -0.68 4.42
CA PRO A 1068 0.21 -1.98 3.87
C PRO A 1068 1.45 -2.58 4.53
N ILE A 1069 1.58 -3.90 4.51
CA ILE A 1069 2.88 -4.55 4.71
C ILE A 1069 3.63 -4.49 3.39
N LEU A 1070 4.85 -3.98 3.42
CA LEU A 1070 5.68 -3.79 2.23
C LEU A 1070 6.68 -4.94 2.13
N LEU A 1071 6.67 -5.67 1.02
CA LEU A 1071 7.70 -6.63 0.69
C LEU A 1071 8.51 -6.09 -0.50
N ARG A 1072 9.83 -6.04 -0.32
CA ARG A 1072 10.76 -5.56 -1.33
C ARG A 1072 11.82 -6.60 -1.54
N ILE A 1073 11.94 -7.11 -2.77
CA ILE A 1073 12.92 -8.15 -3.08
C ILE A 1073 13.96 -7.61 -4.05
N LEU A 1074 15.23 -7.99 -3.83
CA LEU A 1074 16.34 -7.74 -4.73
C LEU A 1074 16.90 -9.08 -5.20
N PRO A 1075 16.37 -9.62 -6.31
CA PRO A 1075 16.98 -10.73 -7.02
C PRO A 1075 18.40 -10.41 -7.50
N ILE A 1076 19.22 -11.44 -7.70
CA ILE A 1076 20.62 -11.28 -8.11
C ILE A 1076 20.78 -10.57 -9.45
N ASP A 1077 19.87 -10.74 -10.41
CA ASP A 1077 19.91 -10.06 -11.71
C ASP A 1077 19.78 -8.54 -11.55
N VAL A 1078 18.94 -8.10 -10.60
CA VAL A 1078 18.79 -6.70 -10.21
C VAL A 1078 20.04 -6.18 -9.52
N ILE A 1079 20.56 -6.92 -8.55
CA ILE A 1079 21.77 -6.54 -7.81
C ILE A 1079 22.94 -6.37 -8.78
N ARG A 1080 23.15 -7.35 -9.67
CA ARG A 1080 24.18 -7.33 -10.71
C ARG A 1080 24.00 -6.15 -11.66
N ASP A 1081 22.78 -5.82 -12.03
CA ASP A 1081 22.53 -4.64 -12.87
C ASP A 1081 22.97 -3.32 -12.19
N PHE A 1082 22.65 -3.13 -10.91
CA PHE A 1082 22.99 -1.90 -10.18
C PHE A 1082 24.44 -1.80 -9.71
N VAL A 1083 25.10 -2.94 -9.50
CA VAL A 1083 26.44 -3.01 -8.90
C VAL A 1083 27.53 -3.25 -9.96
N GLU A 1084 27.22 -4.03 -11.00
CA GLU A 1084 28.22 -4.54 -11.94
C GLU A 1084 27.97 -4.10 -13.39
N THR A 1085 26.78 -4.37 -13.94
CA THR A 1085 26.53 -4.20 -15.38
C THR A 1085 26.24 -2.75 -15.77
N ASN A 1086 25.39 -2.07 -15.01
CA ASN A 1086 24.99 -0.67 -15.23
C ASN A 1086 25.10 0.10 -13.90
N PRO A 1087 26.33 0.25 -13.36
CA PRO A 1087 26.55 0.78 -12.02
C PRO A 1087 25.98 2.18 -11.88
N ARG A 1088 25.02 2.34 -10.96
CA ARG A 1088 24.30 3.61 -10.76
C ARG A 1088 23.74 3.75 -9.35
N PRO A 1089 23.45 4.97 -8.88
CA PRO A 1089 22.83 5.18 -7.58
C PRO A 1089 21.48 4.46 -7.45
N PHE A 1090 21.22 3.93 -6.27
CA PHE A 1090 19.97 3.27 -5.92
C PHE A 1090 19.09 4.20 -5.08
N ASP A 1091 17.84 4.41 -5.48
CA ASP A 1091 16.90 5.27 -4.76
C ASP A 1091 16.29 4.51 -3.57
N TRP A 1092 16.99 4.59 -2.44
CA TRP A 1092 16.58 4.01 -1.16
C TRP A 1092 15.32 4.64 -0.57
N GLU A 1093 15.01 5.88 -0.93
CA GLU A 1093 13.81 6.56 -0.43
C GLU A 1093 12.53 5.99 -1.03
N LYS A 1094 12.56 5.71 -2.33
CA LYS A 1094 11.45 5.05 -3.01
C LYS A 1094 11.36 3.57 -2.66
N PHE A 1095 12.50 2.90 -2.47
CA PHE A 1095 12.54 1.47 -2.19
C PHE A 1095 12.12 1.13 -0.75
N LEU A 1096 12.69 1.83 0.25
CA LEU A 1096 12.41 1.64 1.69
C LEU A 1096 11.84 2.94 2.32
N PRO A 1097 10.61 3.34 1.97
CA PRO A 1097 10.05 4.63 2.41
C PRO A 1097 9.75 4.70 3.91
N ASN A 1098 9.71 5.93 4.43
CA ASN A 1098 9.34 6.32 5.80
C ASN A 1098 9.84 5.39 6.92
N PRO A 1099 11.15 5.26 7.16
CA PRO A 1099 11.63 4.45 8.29
C PRO A 1099 11.18 5.06 9.65
N ALA A 1100 10.91 4.20 10.66
CA ALA A 1100 10.36 4.52 12.00
C ALA A 1100 11.22 5.45 12.87
#